data_AF-A0A939FBM7-F1
#
_entry.id   AF-A0A939FBM7-F1
#
_cell.length_a   1.000
_cell.length_b   1.000
_cell.length_c   1.000
_cell.angle_alpha   90.00
_cell.angle_beta   90.00
_cell.angle_gamma   90.00
#
_symmetry.space_group_name_H-M   'P 1'
#
loop_
_entity.id
_entity.type
_entity.pdbx_description
1 polymer ?
#
loop_
_entity_poly.entity_id
_entity_poly.type
_entity_poly.pdbx_seq_one_letter_code
_entity_poly.pdbx_strand_id
1 'polypeptide(L)'
;MRNETARHDITVVGGGLAGVCAAIAAARLGRTVALINNRPVLGGNSSSEVRVWVCGATGHGKNHHAREGGIMGELLVENQFRNPDGNPYYWDTVVLDAVRAEPNLTLYLNTDVREVEAEGPDDMRRITAVTGWTMGSERRIRFESKVFLDCTGDGLIGHLAGAHHRIGREAHAEYGEPWAPGAADDITLGSTLLFYTKDAGRPVKYVPPNFAKDISKTSIPQRRIIKAGDNGCAYWWIEFGGELDTVHDNEEIRDELWAVIYGIWDHIKNSGGFDAETMTLEWVGSVPGKREYRRFLGDYVLHQGDILGQSEFADRVAFGGWSIDLHPPQGVYAAEDGAKQRYTDGIYHIPYRSLYSVNTSNLLFAGRNISASHVAFGSTRVMATCATIGQAAGTAAALCAEQGLTPRALDVPSLQRTLLREDASVIGLTCDDSADLAPRARVTASSTLACIAVETPDEPWQLTADAGIVLPVDPQLTGIELLLDAEHDTEVVIELYDPVLGQNYVPRRLVATATVPVPAGSHQWVKTGLEWSPATPRNAFVLVRANEALALHTADRPTPGVLCFTRIPLRPQDEAPQPLREWTDAGLLRRTFCLRTGETSAFAPTRAVDGYLRPYAGPHQWVSEPSVSGAWLELAWPEPVTLHRIEVIADDDVNEDLINLHHHRTPFDTLPTLLRDYRIEARGPDGSWHTLSRTKDNRRRRTSHPLAEEVTTDALRVVVEATNGAASAHIVAVRAYAQE
;
A
#
# COMPACT_ATOMS: atom_id res chain seq x y z
N MET A 1 28.06 27.96 18.18
CA MET A 1 26.73 27.33 18.45
C MET A 1 25.62 28.36 18.65
N ARG A 2 24.66 28.41 17.73
CA ARG A 2 23.49 29.27 17.74
C ARG A 2 22.32 28.53 18.41
N ASN A 3 21.71 29.14 19.43
CA ASN A 3 20.54 28.58 20.10
C ASN A 3 19.26 29.21 19.54
N GLU A 4 18.27 28.39 19.20
CA GLU A 4 17.01 28.82 18.60
C GLU A 4 15.82 28.09 19.23
N THR A 5 14.64 28.69 19.13
CA THR A 5 13.38 28.05 19.50
C THR A 5 12.41 28.14 18.34
N ALA A 6 11.87 27.00 17.92
CA ALA A 6 10.86 26.86 16.89
C ALA A 6 9.55 26.42 17.54
N ARG A 7 8.46 27.17 17.30
CA ARG A 7 7.12 26.86 17.82
C ARG A 7 6.25 26.42 16.65
N HIS A 8 5.63 25.25 16.78
CA HIS A 8 4.74 24.65 15.78
C HIS A 8 3.57 24.01 16.52
N ASP A 9 2.44 23.81 15.86
CA ASP A 9 1.35 23.03 16.44
C ASP A 9 1.80 21.58 16.69
N ILE A 10 2.56 21.02 15.76
CA ILE A 10 2.97 19.62 15.73
C ILE A 10 4.46 19.50 15.41
N THR A 11 5.16 18.61 16.13
CA THR A 11 6.52 18.19 15.80
C THR A 11 6.54 16.71 15.43
N VAL A 12 7.04 16.40 14.23
CA VAL A 12 7.25 15.04 13.72
C VAL A 12 8.76 14.77 13.66
N VAL A 13 9.23 13.74 14.36
CA VAL A 13 10.66 13.36 14.35
C VAL A 13 10.84 12.04 13.61
N GLY A 14 11.59 12.07 12.51
CA GLY A 14 11.88 10.95 11.62
C GLY A 14 11.38 11.19 10.20
N GLY A 15 12.29 11.29 9.23
CA GLY A 15 11.99 11.55 7.82
C GLY A 15 11.72 10.30 6.98
N GLY A 16 11.36 9.17 7.60
CA GLY A 16 10.87 7.99 6.88
C GLY A 16 9.47 8.20 6.28
N LEU A 17 8.97 7.26 5.47
CA LEU A 17 7.66 7.43 4.82
C LEU A 17 6.49 7.62 5.81
N ALA A 18 6.55 7.01 7.00
CA ALA A 18 5.60 7.29 8.07
C ALA A 18 5.60 8.76 8.50
N GLY A 19 6.77 9.32 8.81
CA GLY A 19 6.89 10.72 9.23
C GLY A 19 6.61 11.73 8.12
N VAL A 20 7.01 11.41 6.88
CA VAL A 20 6.67 12.22 5.70
C VAL A 20 5.15 12.29 5.52
N CYS A 21 4.46 11.14 5.50
CA CYS A 21 3.01 11.12 5.32
C CYS A 21 2.28 11.76 6.49
N ALA A 22 2.77 11.59 7.72
CA ALA A 22 2.21 12.24 8.90
C ALA A 22 2.33 13.78 8.84
N ALA A 23 3.50 14.28 8.46
CA ALA A 23 3.74 15.72 8.36
C ALA A 23 2.92 16.37 7.24
N ILE A 24 2.83 15.73 6.07
CA ILE A 24 2.00 16.20 4.95
C ILE A 24 0.52 16.20 5.35
N ALA A 25 0.01 15.12 5.95
CA ALA A 25 -1.38 15.03 6.39
C ALA A 25 -1.74 16.17 7.37
N ALA A 26 -0.89 16.41 8.36
CA ALA A 26 -1.12 17.48 9.33
C ALA A 26 -1.04 18.88 8.71
N ALA A 27 -0.09 19.11 7.79
CA ALA A 27 0.09 20.39 7.12
C ALA A 27 -1.09 20.76 6.20
N ARG A 28 -1.66 19.77 5.48
CA ARG A 28 -2.84 19.94 4.62
C ARG A 28 -4.11 20.28 5.41
N LEU A 29 -4.19 19.86 6.68
CA LEU A 29 -5.25 20.24 7.62
C LEU A 29 -4.97 21.59 8.34
N GLY A 30 -4.07 22.40 7.77
CA GLY A 30 -3.83 23.77 8.20
C GLY A 30 -2.98 23.93 9.45
N ARG A 31 -2.37 22.86 9.98
CA ARG A 31 -1.50 22.95 11.16
C ARG A 31 -0.07 23.29 10.79
N THR A 32 0.61 24.08 11.61
CA THR A 32 2.06 24.31 11.46
C THR A 32 2.83 23.08 11.94
N VAL A 33 3.73 22.56 11.09
CA VAL A 33 4.45 21.30 11.34
C VAL A 33 5.96 21.50 11.24
N ALA A 34 6.71 21.03 12.23
CA ALA A 34 8.13 20.77 12.11
C ALA A 34 8.38 19.30 11.74
N LEU A 35 8.90 19.03 10.55
CA LEU A 35 9.41 17.70 10.18
C LEU A 35 10.93 17.66 10.38
N ILE A 36 11.39 16.84 11.31
CA ILE A 36 12.81 16.77 11.70
C ILE A 36 13.40 15.44 11.24
N ASN A 37 14.53 15.49 10.53
CA ASN A 37 15.27 14.30 10.11
C ASN A 37 16.76 14.50 10.36
N ASN A 38 17.41 13.47 10.93
CA ASN A 38 18.82 13.55 11.31
C ASN A 38 19.80 13.46 10.13
N ARG A 39 19.30 13.21 8.91
CA ARG A 39 20.08 13.02 7.68
C ARG A 39 19.61 13.94 6.54
N PRO A 40 20.37 14.06 5.44
CA PRO A 40 20.07 15.02 4.38
C PRO A 40 18.97 14.57 3.41
N VAL A 41 18.49 13.32 3.51
CA VAL A 41 17.54 12.73 2.58
C VAL A 41 16.33 12.17 3.32
N LEU A 42 15.15 12.27 2.70
CA LEU A 42 13.88 11.73 3.20
C LEU A 42 13.59 10.34 2.60
N GLY A 43 12.62 9.62 3.16
CA GLY A 43 12.22 8.28 2.73
C GLY A 43 12.74 7.15 3.62
N GLY A 44 13.63 7.43 4.57
CA GLY A 44 14.14 6.45 5.53
C GLY A 44 14.85 5.30 4.82
N ASN A 45 14.46 4.05 5.10
CA ASN A 45 15.06 2.87 4.44
C ASN A 45 14.79 2.83 2.92
N SER A 46 13.81 3.57 2.39
CA SER A 46 13.56 3.66 0.95
C SER A 46 14.40 4.69 0.22
N SER A 47 15.12 5.54 0.95
CA SER A 47 15.97 6.58 0.36
C SER A 47 17.18 6.00 -0.38
N SER A 48 17.87 6.84 -1.15
CA SER A 48 19.13 6.47 -1.79
C SER A 48 20.24 6.02 -0.84
N GLU A 49 20.13 6.31 0.47
CA GLU A 49 21.11 5.91 1.50
C GLU A 49 21.05 4.41 1.83
N VAL A 50 19.88 3.77 1.67
CA VAL A 50 19.65 2.37 2.09
C VAL A 50 19.05 1.52 0.95
N ARG A 51 18.21 2.11 0.08
CA ARG A 51 17.66 1.52 -1.15
C ARG A 51 16.79 0.27 -0.97
N VAL A 52 16.09 0.16 0.15
CA VAL A 52 15.06 -0.87 0.33
C VAL A 52 13.81 -0.48 -0.48
N TRP A 53 13.22 -1.44 -1.18
CA TRP A 53 11.99 -1.21 -1.92
C TRP A 53 10.81 -0.85 -1.01
N VAL A 54 10.00 0.10 -1.47
CA VAL A 54 8.71 0.41 -0.86
C VAL A 54 7.73 -0.69 -1.24
N CYS A 55 7.64 -1.70 -0.38
CA CYS A 55 6.60 -2.72 -0.42
C CYS A 55 5.45 -2.33 0.52
N GLY A 56 4.35 -3.08 0.44
CA GLY A 56 3.13 -2.80 1.20
C GLY A 56 2.12 -3.93 1.18
N ALA A 57 0.86 -3.55 1.31
CA ALA A 57 -0.26 -4.46 1.41
C ALA A 57 -0.50 -5.29 0.15
N THR A 58 0.00 -4.89 -1.03
CA THR A 58 -0.03 -5.70 -2.26
C THR A 58 0.71 -7.03 -2.11
N GLY A 59 1.72 -7.11 -1.25
CA GLY A 59 2.47 -8.36 -1.05
C GLY A 59 3.20 -8.87 -2.30
N HIS A 60 3.66 -7.96 -3.18
CA HIS A 60 4.12 -8.21 -4.55
C HIS A 60 3.01 -8.75 -5.47
N GLY A 61 1.92 -8.00 -5.59
CA GLY A 61 0.77 -8.35 -6.41
C GLY A 61 -0.12 -9.49 -5.90
N LYS A 62 0.23 -10.15 -4.78
CA LYS A 62 -0.56 -11.26 -4.23
C LYS A 62 -1.93 -10.82 -3.70
N ASN A 63 -1.99 -9.67 -3.03
CA ASN A 63 -3.25 -9.09 -2.59
C ASN A 63 -3.76 -8.12 -3.64
N HIS A 64 -4.95 -8.41 -4.15
CA HIS A 64 -5.59 -7.60 -5.16
C HIS A 64 -6.28 -6.37 -4.58
N HIS A 65 -6.29 -5.29 -5.37
CA HIS A 65 -6.82 -3.98 -4.99
C HIS A 65 -6.26 -3.42 -3.67
N ALA A 66 -5.06 -3.86 -3.27
CA ALA A 66 -4.49 -3.56 -1.96
C ALA A 66 -3.45 -2.43 -1.95
N ARG A 67 -3.05 -1.86 -3.10
CA ARG A 67 -2.03 -0.79 -3.14
C ARG A 67 -2.46 0.40 -2.29
N GLU A 68 -1.58 0.90 -1.43
CA GLU A 68 -1.87 2.05 -0.58
C GLU A 68 -2.28 3.30 -1.39
N GLY A 69 -3.38 3.93 -0.99
CA GLY A 69 -3.86 5.21 -1.54
C GLY A 69 -3.43 6.41 -0.69
N GLY A 70 -4.16 7.51 -0.75
CA GLY A 70 -3.84 8.73 -0.02
C GLY A 70 -2.46 9.28 -0.37
N ILE A 71 -1.72 9.79 0.62
CA ILE A 71 -0.41 10.43 0.40
C ILE A 71 0.61 9.41 -0.15
N MET A 72 0.57 8.16 0.30
CA MET A 72 1.46 7.12 -0.25
C MET A 72 1.12 6.81 -1.72
N GLY A 73 -0.17 6.77 -2.06
CA GLY A 73 -0.64 6.62 -3.44
C GLY A 73 -0.18 7.77 -4.33
N GLU A 74 -0.27 9.00 -3.86
CA GLU A 74 0.26 10.18 -4.56
C GLU A 74 1.76 10.03 -4.86
N LEU A 75 2.56 9.61 -3.87
CA LEU A 75 4.00 9.41 -4.05
C LEU A 75 4.32 8.29 -5.05
N LEU A 76 3.60 7.16 -5.02
CA LEU A 76 3.83 6.04 -5.94
C LEU A 76 3.46 6.42 -7.39
N VAL A 77 2.31 7.06 -7.59
CA VAL A 77 1.86 7.51 -8.90
C VAL A 77 2.79 8.60 -9.45
N GLU A 78 3.25 9.52 -8.60
CA GLU A 78 4.24 10.53 -8.98
C GLU A 78 5.58 9.89 -9.39
N ASN A 79 6.05 8.90 -8.64
CA ASN A 79 7.27 8.16 -8.93
C ASN A 79 7.15 7.36 -10.24
N GLN A 80 5.99 6.74 -10.51
CA GLN A 80 5.76 6.00 -11.75
C GLN A 80 6.02 6.88 -12.98
N PHE A 81 5.60 8.16 -12.92
CA PHE A 81 5.79 9.11 -14.01
C PHE A 81 7.22 9.68 -14.08
N ARG A 82 7.79 10.10 -12.94
CA ARG A 82 9.09 10.80 -12.93
C ARG A 82 10.29 9.86 -12.93
N ASN A 83 10.09 8.61 -12.55
CA ASN A 83 11.15 7.66 -12.29
C ASN A 83 10.86 6.28 -12.92
N PRO A 84 10.59 6.20 -14.24
CA PRO A 84 10.22 4.94 -14.91
C PRO A 84 11.33 3.88 -14.89
N ASP A 85 12.59 4.28 -14.60
CA ASP A 85 13.74 3.38 -14.50
C ASP A 85 14.11 3.00 -13.05
N GLY A 86 13.38 3.49 -12.04
CA GLY A 86 13.55 3.05 -10.65
C GLY A 86 14.84 3.56 -10.01
N ASN A 87 15.29 4.75 -10.40
CA ASN A 87 16.49 5.39 -9.86
C ASN A 87 16.25 5.90 -8.42
N PRO A 88 17.07 5.51 -7.44
CA PRO A 88 16.87 5.90 -6.05
C PRO A 88 16.97 7.40 -5.79
N TYR A 89 17.75 8.14 -6.57
CA TYR A 89 17.87 9.59 -6.41
C TYR A 89 16.63 10.34 -6.92
N TYR A 90 15.95 9.83 -7.95
CA TYR A 90 14.70 10.42 -8.40
C TYR A 90 13.59 10.18 -7.39
N TRP A 91 13.55 9.00 -6.75
CA TRP A 91 12.67 8.76 -5.61
C TRP A 91 12.89 9.77 -4.47
N ASP A 92 14.14 10.05 -4.10
CA ASP A 92 14.45 11.08 -3.08
C ASP A 92 13.85 12.44 -3.45
N THR A 93 13.95 12.83 -4.74
CA THR A 93 13.38 14.10 -5.21
C THR A 93 11.85 14.12 -5.21
N VAL A 94 11.19 12.99 -5.54
CA VAL A 94 9.73 12.86 -5.46
C VAL A 94 9.25 13.08 -4.03
N VAL A 95 9.89 12.42 -3.05
CA VAL A 95 9.55 12.58 -1.63
C VAL A 95 9.84 14.00 -1.14
N LEU A 96 10.97 14.59 -1.52
CA LEU A 96 11.35 15.94 -1.14
C LEU A 96 10.39 16.99 -1.72
N ASP A 97 10.01 16.86 -2.99
CA ASP A 97 9.10 17.80 -3.66
C ASP A 97 7.70 17.73 -3.04
N ALA A 98 7.22 16.54 -2.68
CA ALA A 98 5.95 16.39 -1.97
C ALA A 98 5.97 17.13 -0.61
N VAL A 99 7.04 17.02 0.17
CA VAL A 99 7.18 17.75 1.44
C VAL A 99 7.29 19.26 1.23
N ARG A 100 8.03 19.71 0.20
CA ARG A 100 8.22 21.14 -0.09
C ARG A 100 6.99 21.81 -0.68
N ALA A 101 6.07 21.04 -1.25
CA ALA A 101 4.81 21.56 -1.76
C ALA A 101 3.87 22.04 -0.64
N GLU A 102 4.10 21.61 0.61
CA GLU A 102 3.21 21.89 1.73
C GLU A 102 3.61 23.19 2.46
N PRO A 103 2.80 24.27 2.37
CA PRO A 103 3.19 25.60 2.90
C PRO A 103 3.25 25.67 4.43
N ASN A 104 2.51 24.81 5.13
CA ASN A 104 2.50 24.77 6.59
C ASN A 104 3.57 23.83 7.18
N LEU A 105 4.40 23.22 6.34
CA LEU A 105 5.43 22.26 6.75
C LEU A 105 6.82 22.90 6.67
N THR A 106 7.51 22.98 7.80
CA THR A 106 8.93 23.38 7.85
C THR A 106 9.82 22.15 8.01
N LEU A 107 10.71 21.92 7.04
CA LEU A 107 11.62 20.78 7.01
C LEU A 107 12.99 21.11 7.65
N TYR A 108 13.41 20.29 8.61
CA TYR A 108 14.70 20.37 9.31
C TYR A 108 15.54 19.12 9.03
N LEU A 109 16.34 19.16 7.97
CA LEU A 109 17.30 18.10 7.62
C LEU A 109 18.58 18.19 8.45
N ASN A 110 19.34 17.11 8.51
CA ASN A 110 20.61 17.02 9.26
C ASN A 110 20.49 17.45 10.73
N THR A 111 19.29 17.30 11.31
CA THR A 111 18.97 17.76 12.65
C THR A 111 18.72 16.55 13.54
N ASP A 112 19.70 16.26 14.38
CA ASP A 112 19.73 15.09 15.25
C ASP A 112 19.10 15.42 16.60
N VAL A 113 17.92 14.85 16.90
CA VAL A 113 17.22 15.07 18.16
C VAL A 113 17.84 14.24 19.27
N ARG A 114 18.20 14.87 20.39
CA ARG A 114 18.97 14.24 21.47
C ARG A 114 18.34 14.37 22.85
N GLU A 115 17.45 15.33 23.02
CA GLU A 115 16.87 15.67 24.32
C GLU A 115 15.36 15.78 24.16
N VAL A 116 14.62 15.29 25.16
CA VAL A 116 13.18 15.44 25.30
C VAL A 116 12.89 15.98 26.69
N GLU A 117 12.06 17.00 26.76
CA GLU A 117 11.52 17.52 28.00
C GLU A 117 10.07 17.08 28.13
N ALA A 118 9.76 16.39 29.24
CA ALA A 118 8.42 15.94 29.55
C ALA A 118 8.14 16.12 31.04
N GLU A 119 6.93 16.58 31.35
CA GLU A 119 6.46 16.91 32.70
C GLU A 119 5.27 16.02 33.10
N GLY A 120 4.88 16.07 34.37
CA GLY A 120 3.76 15.28 34.90
C GLY A 120 4.18 13.95 35.52
N PRO A 121 3.23 13.16 36.04
CA PRO A 121 3.50 11.84 36.62
C PRO A 121 3.87 10.82 35.54
N ASP A 122 4.55 9.74 35.91
CA ASP A 122 5.10 8.75 34.96
C ASP A 122 4.02 8.00 34.15
N ASP A 123 2.81 7.89 34.68
CA ASP A 123 1.66 7.28 34.02
C ASP A 123 0.89 8.25 33.09
N MET A 124 1.27 9.53 33.06
CA MET A 124 0.60 10.57 32.29
C MET A 124 1.54 11.72 31.92
N ARG A 125 2.75 11.38 31.45
CA ARG A 125 3.74 12.38 31.03
C ARG A 125 3.20 13.23 29.88
N ARG A 126 3.69 14.46 29.78
CA ARG A 126 3.39 15.37 28.67
C ARG A 126 4.68 15.98 28.16
N ILE A 127 4.99 15.77 26.88
CA ILE A 127 6.16 16.34 26.22
C ILE A 127 5.92 17.85 26.05
N THR A 128 6.89 18.66 26.47
CA THR A 128 6.87 20.12 26.31
C THR A 128 7.80 20.58 25.19
N ALA A 129 8.93 19.89 24.98
CA ALA A 129 9.84 20.17 23.89
C ALA A 129 10.73 18.99 23.52
N VAL A 130 11.28 19.04 22.31
CA VAL A 130 12.43 18.22 21.89
C VAL A 130 13.55 19.14 21.40
N THR A 131 14.82 18.78 21.63
CA THR A 131 15.95 19.60 21.19
C THR A 131 16.82 18.85 20.19
N GLY A 132 16.99 19.47 19.01
CA GLY A 132 17.78 18.96 17.91
C GLY A 132 19.08 19.73 17.70
N TRP A 133 20.08 19.02 17.19
CA TRP A 133 21.39 19.54 16.85
C TRP A 133 21.67 19.42 15.35
N THR A 134 22.05 20.51 14.71
CA THR A 134 22.51 20.53 13.31
C THR A 134 24.01 20.82 13.25
N MET A 135 24.83 19.79 13.02
CA MET A 135 26.29 19.92 13.06
C MET A 135 26.82 20.92 12.03
N GLY A 136 26.41 20.80 10.76
CA GLY A 136 26.94 21.62 9.67
C GLY A 136 26.65 23.13 9.77
N SER A 137 25.76 23.55 10.67
CA SER A 137 25.45 24.96 10.92
C SER A 137 25.61 25.37 12.39
N GLU A 138 26.11 24.46 13.23
CA GLU A 138 26.22 24.62 14.69
C GLU A 138 24.95 25.17 15.36
N ARG A 139 23.77 24.70 14.92
CA ARG A 139 22.48 25.12 15.48
C ARG A 139 22.01 24.12 16.52
N ARG A 140 21.58 24.64 17.67
CA ARG A 140 20.82 23.91 18.69
C ARG A 140 19.40 24.49 18.68
N ILE A 141 18.43 23.70 18.24
CA ILE A 141 17.06 24.15 18.02
C ILE A 141 16.16 23.41 19.00
N ARG A 142 15.47 24.17 19.86
CA ARG A 142 14.40 23.67 20.72
C ARG A 142 13.07 23.75 19.98
N PHE A 143 12.36 22.65 19.86
CA PHE A 143 11.06 22.55 19.21
C PHE A 143 9.96 22.41 20.26
N GLU A 144 9.03 23.38 20.30
CA GLU A 144 7.89 23.38 21.22
C GLU A 144 6.59 23.18 20.43
N SER A 145 5.79 22.19 20.83
CA SER A 145 4.54 21.82 20.16
C SER A 145 3.47 21.32 21.10
N LYS A 146 2.22 21.29 20.62
CA LYS A 146 1.08 20.73 21.37
C LYS A 146 1.11 19.20 21.32
N VAL A 147 1.42 18.64 20.16
CA VAL A 147 1.44 17.21 19.87
C VAL A 147 2.78 16.81 19.24
N PHE A 148 3.28 15.64 19.60
CA PHE A 148 4.52 15.07 19.08
C PHE A 148 4.26 13.72 18.43
N LEU A 149 4.93 13.46 17.31
CA LEU A 149 4.94 12.16 16.65
C LEU A 149 6.36 11.60 16.66
N ASP A 150 6.53 10.43 17.28
CA ASP A 150 7.74 9.63 17.11
C ASP A 150 7.61 8.77 15.86
N CYS A 151 8.29 9.19 14.80
CA CYS A 151 8.46 8.45 13.56
C CYS A 151 9.92 8.00 13.37
N THR A 152 10.70 8.00 14.45
CA THR A 152 12.08 7.55 14.42
C THR A 152 12.11 6.03 14.30
N GLY A 153 13.07 5.51 13.54
CA GLY A 153 13.18 4.06 13.33
C GLY A 153 13.38 3.27 14.62
N ASP A 154 13.97 3.90 15.63
CA ASP A 154 14.42 3.26 16.87
C ASP A 154 13.54 3.65 18.09
N GLY A 155 12.47 4.42 17.88
CA GLY A 155 11.59 4.91 18.95
C GLY A 155 12.31 5.80 19.98
N LEU A 156 13.15 6.73 19.52
CA LEU A 156 14.00 7.55 20.39
C LEU A 156 13.18 8.54 21.22
N ILE A 157 12.21 9.23 20.62
CA ILE A 157 11.49 10.33 21.29
C ILE A 157 10.57 9.78 22.37
N GLY A 158 9.81 8.72 22.07
CA GLY A 158 8.99 8.07 23.07
C GLY A 158 9.81 7.47 24.20
N HIS A 159 10.97 6.87 23.90
CA HIS A 159 11.87 6.35 24.94
C HIS A 159 12.35 7.46 25.88
N LEU A 160 12.85 8.57 25.33
CA LEU A 160 13.31 9.71 26.13
C LEU A 160 12.18 10.43 26.87
N ALA A 161 10.94 10.37 26.37
CA ALA A 161 9.75 10.89 27.04
C ALA A 161 9.27 10.02 28.21
N GLY A 162 9.78 8.79 28.35
CA GLY A 162 9.32 7.81 29.33
C GLY A 162 8.12 6.97 28.87
N ALA A 163 7.83 6.92 27.56
CA ALA A 163 6.76 6.09 27.03
C ALA A 163 7.08 4.60 27.19
N HIS A 164 6.08 3.84 27.65
CA HIS A 164 6.21 2.39 27.81
C HIS A 164 6.47 1.70 26.46
N HIS A 165 7.45 0.81 26.42
CA HIS A 165 7.83 0.07 25.22
C HIS A 165 8.31 -1.35 25.56
N ARG A 166 8.52 -2.13 24.50
CA ARG A 166 9.15 -3.45 24.49
C ARG A 166 10.28 -3.46 23.48
N ILE A 167 11.25 -4.35 23.71
CA ILE A 167 12.29 -4.75 22.78
C ILE A 167 12.24 -6.27 22.74
N GLY A 168 12.56 -6.86 21.59
CA GLY A 168 12.66 -8.31 21.45
C GLY A 168 11.33 -9.00 21.19
N ARG A 169 11.11 -10.18 21.76
CA ARG A 169 9.95 -11.05 21.48
C ARG A 169 9.18 -11.35 22.76
N GLU A 170 7.87 -11.22 22.68
CA GLU A 170 6.97 -11.57 23.77
C GLU A 170 6.81 -13.09 23.89
N ALA A 171 6.43 -13.58 25.07
CA ALA A 171 6.19 -15.00 25.26
C ALA A 171 4.85 -15.41 24.60
N HIS A 172 4.78 -16.63 24.06
CA HIS A 172 3.56 -17.23 23.53
C HIS A 172 2.35 -17.05 24.45
N ALA A 173 2.54 -17.19 25.76
CA ALA A 173 1.46 -17.11 26.75
C ALA A 173 0.86 -15.69 26.92
N GLU A 174 1.53 -14.63 26.45
CA GLU A 174 1.08 -13.24 26.62
C GLU A 174 -0.08 -12.89 25.67
N TYR A 175 0.02 -13.29 24.39
CA TYR A 175 -0.99 -13.00 23.37
C TYR A 175 -1.56 -14.25 22.67
N GLY A 176 -1.15 -15.44 23.10
CA GLY A 176 -1.58 -16.71 22.49
C GLY A 176 -1.06 -16.89 21.06
N GLU A 177 0.15 -16.42 20.77
CA GLU A 177 0.74 -16.39 19.42
C GLU A 177 1.59 -17.64 19.15
N PRO A 178 1.17 -18.56 18.26
CA PRO A 178 1.90 -19.81 18.01
C PRO A 178 3.34 -19.63 17.51
N TRP A 179 3.67 -18.46 16.95
CA TRP A 179 5.01 -18.16 16.42
C TRP A 179 5.91 -17.40 17.41
N ALA A 180 5.38 -17.02 18.57
CA ALA A 180 6.17 -16.41 19.63
C ALA A 180 6.96 -17.48 20.43
N PRO A 181 8.12 -17.14 21.01
CA PRO A 181 8.92 -18.05 21.81
C PRO A 181 8.21 -18.47 23.11
N GLY A 182 8.67 -19.55 23.74
CA GLY A 182 8.10 -20.04 25.00
C GLY A 182 8.31 -19.08 26.19
N ALA A 183 9.39 -18.29 26.16
CA ALA A 183 9.69 -17.23 27.11
C ALA A 183 10.08 -15.96 26.36
N ALA A 184 9.80 -14.80 26.94
CA ALA A 184 10.20 -13.53 26.35
C ALA A 184 11.72 -13.37 26.37
N ASP A 185 12.27 -12.72 25.34
CA ASP A 185 13.69 -12.41 25.19
C ASP A 185 13.90 -11.10 24.42
N ASP A 186 15.15 -10.63 24.36
CA ASP A 186 15.52 -9.37 23.72
C ASP A 186 15.93 -9.54 22.23
N ILE A 187 15.61 -10.69 21.60
CA ILE A 187 16.02 -11.01 20.23
C ILE A 187 15.16 -10.23 19.22
N THR A 188 15.80 -9.61 18.24
CA THR A 188 15.13 -8.79 17.21
C THR A 188 15.37 -9.34 15.79
N LEU A 189 14.68 -8.77 14.80
CA LEU A 189 15.10 -8.87 13.41
C LEU A 189 16.42 -8.11 13.17
N GLY A 190 17.29 -8.67 12.34
CA GLY A 190 18.58 -8.08 12.04
C GLY A 190 18.49 -6.81 11.17
N SER A 191 19.65 -6.24 10.89
CA SER A 191 19.80 -5.11 9.96
C SER A 191 20.29 -5.58 8.61
N THR A 192 19.87 -4.89 7.56
CA THR A 192 20.27 -5.20 6.17
C THR A 192 21.22 -4.14 5.61
N LEU A 193 22.20 -4.57 4.83
CA LEU A 193 22.93 -3.71 3.88
C LEU A 193 22.82 -4.30 2.48
N LEU A 194 22.75 -3.42 1.49
CA LEU A 194 22.60 -3.79 0.09
C LEU A 194 23.81 -3.31 -0.71
N PHE A 195 23.98 -3.89 -1.90
CA PHE A 195 24.96 -3.43 -2.87
C PHE A 195 24.40 -3.49 -4.29
N TYR A 196 24.99 -2.68 -5.16
CA TYR A 196 24.68 -2.63 -6.58
C TYR A 196 25.96 -2.76 -7.39
N THR A 197 25.82 -3.40 -8.54
CA THR A 197 26.86 -3.66 -9.53
C THR A 197 26.42 -3.11 -10.88
N LYS A 198 27.38 -2.92 -11.78
CA LYS A 198 27.10 -2.54 -13.16
C LYS A 198 28.10 -3.16 -14.12
N ASP A 199 27.70 -3.26 -15.37
CA ASP A 199 28.62 -3.59 -16.46
C ASP A 199 29.44 -2.35 -16.85
N ALA A 200 30.76 -2.46 -16.82
CA ALA A 200 31.67 -1.40 -17.25
C ALA A 200 31.97 -1.44 -18.76
N GLY A 201 31.48 -2.45 -19.49
CA GLY A 201 31.73 -2.69 -20.91
C GLY A 201 33.18 -3.11 -21.24
N ARG A 202 33.99 -3.37 -20.23
CA ARG A 202 35.40 -3.78 -20.36
C ARG A 202 35.82 -4.59 -19.13
N PRO A 203 36.81 -5.49 -19.24
CA PRO A 203 37.30 -6.25 -18.10
C PRO A 203 37.72 -5.36 -16.92
N VAL A 204 37.23 -5.68 -15.73
CA VAL A 204 37.54 -4.98 -14.47
C VAL A 204 38.21 -5.93 -13.50
N LYS A 205 39.45 -5.63 -13.09
CA LYS A 205 40.12 -6.34 -12.01
C LYS A 205 39.55 -5.90 -10.66
N TYR A 206 39.22 -6.85 -9.82
CA TYR A 206 38.82 -6.59 -8.43
C TYR A 206 39.82 -7.23 -7.46
N VAL A 207 40.23 -6.46 -6.45
CA VAL A 207 41.07 -6.93 -5.34
C VAL A 207 40.27 -6.66 -4.07
N PRO A 208 39.88 -7.69 -3.31
CA PRO A 208 39.05 -7.50 -2.13
C PRO A 208 39.81 -6.74 -1.04
N PRO A 209 39.14 -5.91 -0.23
CA PRO A 209 39.75 -5.32 0.96
C PRO A 209 40.08 -6.42 1.98
N ASN A 210 41.06 -6.18 2.85
CA ASN A 210 41.54 -7.18 3.82
C ASN A 210 40.47 -7.66 4.82
N PHE A 211 39.41 -6.87 5.04
CA PHE A 211 38.31 -7.24 5.93
C PHE A 211 37.24 -8.08 5.22
N ALA A 212 37.30 -8.26 3.89
CA ALA A 212 36.34 -9.08 3.16
C ALA A 212 36.43 -10.53 3.64
N LYS A 213 35.26 -11.12 3.93
CA LYS A 213 35.18 -12.51 4.36
C LYS A 213 35.35 -13.43 3.15
N ASP A 214 36.17 -14.46 3.29
CA ASP A 214 36.23 -15.56 2.33
C ASP A 214 34.94 -16.38 2.45
N ILE A 215 33.93 -16.03 1.66
CA ILE A 215 32.61 -16.65 1.80
C ILE A 215 32.61 -18.13 1.41
N SER A 216 33.62 -18.61 0.67
CA SER A 216 33.76 -20.04 0.33
C SER A 216 33.98 -20.92 1.57
N LYS A 217 34.46 -20.31 2.67
CA LYS A 217 34.65 -20.95 3.99
C LYS A 217 33.46 -20.80 4.92
N THR A 218 32.37 -20.20 4.45
CA THR A 218 31.13 -20.00 5.22
C THR A 218 30.02 -20.92 4.71
N SER A 219 28.87 -20.93 5.38
CA SER A 219 27.65 -21.62 4.92
C SER A 219 26.88 -20.85 3.84
N ILE A 220 27.28 -19.62 3.51
CA ILE A 220 26.52 -18.72 2.64
C ILE A 220 26.36 -19.31 1.23
N PRO A 221 27.42 -19.76 0.53
CA PRO A 221 27.28 -20.28 -0.84
C PRO A 221 26.39 -21.52 -0.94
N GLN A 222 26.26 -22.30 0.14
CA GLN A 222 25.44 -23.51 0.15
C GLN A 222 23.98 -23.23 0.51
N ARG A 223 23.69 -22.14 1.25
CA ARG A 223 22.37 -21.85 1.82
C ARG A 223 21.68 -20.64 1.23
N ARG A 224 22.39 -19.83 0.45
CA ARG A 224 21.88 -18.60 -0.14
C ARG A 224 22.18 -18.61 -1.64
N ILE A 225 21.26 -18.02 -2.39
CA ILE A 225 21.37 -17.93 -3.84
C ILE A 225 22.19 -16.68 -4.15
N ILE A 226 23.32 -16.87 -4.83
CA ILE A 226 24.20 -15.78 -5.31
C ILE A 226 24.17 -15.80 -6.84
N LYS A 227 23.86 -14.67 -7.46
CA LYS A 227 23.85 -14.51 -8.91
C LYS A 227 24.52 -13.19 -9.31
N ALA A 228 25.37 -13.22 -10.33
CA ALA A 228 26.10 -12.03 -10.77
C ALA A 228 25.21 -10.88 -11.28
N GLY A 229 23.99 -11.18 -11.75
CA GLY A 229 23.04 -10.17 -12.22
C GLY A 229 22.09 -9.61 -11.15
N ASP A 230 22.05 -10.20 -9.96
CA ASP A 230 21.20 -9.74 -8.87
C ASP A 230 21.76 -8.43 -8.27
N ASN A 231 20.88 -7.53 -7.84
CA ASN A 231 21.24 -6.24 -7.25
C ASN A 231 20.26 -5.83 -6.15
N GLY A 232 20.71 -5.02 -5.20
CA GLY A 232 19.85 -4.41 -4.20
C GLY A 232 19.03 -5.43 -3.43
N CYS A 233 17.71 -5.22 -3.36
CA CYS A 233 16.80 -6.08 -2.62
C CYS A 233 16.66 -7.52 -3.16
N ALA A 234 17.24 -7.87 -4.32
CA ALA A 234 17.40 -9.29 -4.68
C ALA A 234 18.24 -10.04 -3.61
N TYR A 235 19.13 -9.32 -2.93
CA TYR A 235 19.91 -9.76 -1.78
C TYR A 235 19.27 -9.38 -0.44
N TRP A 236 17.93 -9.37 -0.33
CA TRP A 236 17.19 -9.01 0.89
C TRP A 236 17.60 -9.83 2.12
N TRP A 237 18.17 -11.03 1.92
CA TRP A 237 18.63 -11.95 2.95
C TRP A 237 20.02 -11.58 3.52
N ILE A 238 20.70 -10.57 2.97
CA ILE A 238 21.93 -10.02 3.56
C ILE A 238 21.55 -9.23 4.82
N GLU A 239 21.38 -9.99 5.89
CA GLU A 239 20.93 -9.52 7.19
C GLU A 239 21.81 -10.09 8.30
N PHE A 240 22.02 -9.32 9.37
CA PHE A 240 22.77 -9.75 10.56
C PHE A 240 22.41 -8.90 11.77
N GLY A 241 22.66 -9.42 12.97
CA GLY A 241 22.59 -8.67 14.23
C GLY A 241 21.31 -8.83 15.05
N GLY A 242 20.41 -9.77 14.70
CA GLY A 242 19.18 -9.98 15.47
C GLY A 242 19.40 -10.50 16.90
N GLU A 243 20.55 -11.12 17.16
CA GLU A 243 20.99 -11.55 18.51
C GLU A 243 21.83 -10.48 19.24
N LEU A 244 22.05 -9.32 18.61
CA LEU A 244 22.77 -8.17 19.16
C LEU A 244 21.80 -7.01 19.45
N ASP A 245 22.27 -5.97 20.13
CA ASP A 245 21.49 -4.73 20.24
C ASP A 245 21.67 -3.92 18.95
N THR A 246 20.65 -3.92 18.08
CA THR A 246 20.73 -3.30 16.75
C THR A 246 20.96 -1.78 16.78
N VAL A 247 20.83 -1.13 17.94
CA VAL A 247 21.17 0.29 18.11
C VAL A 247 22.58 0.47 18.68
N HIS A 248 22.92 -0.24 19.77
CA HIS A 248 24.23 -0.08 20.41
C HIS A 248 25.38 -0.70 19.61
N ASP A 249 25.13 -1.85 18.98
CA ASP A 249 26.13 -2.61 18.21
C ASP A 249 26.06 -2.28 16.70
N ASN A 250 25.46 -1.15 16.33
CA ASN A 250 25.21 -0.76 14.93
C ASN A 250 26.47 -0.80 14.04
N GLU A 251 27.60 -0.32 14.57
CA GLU A 251 28.86 -0.28 13.81
C GLU A 251 29.47 -1.68 13.62
N GLU A 252 29.35 -2.56 14.62
CA GLU A 252 29.78 -3.96 14.51
C GLU A 252 28.93 -4.72 13.49
N ILE A 253 27.60 -4.53 13.55
CA ILE A 253 26.68 -5.10 12.58
C ILE A 253 26.99 -4.61 11.16
N ARG A 254 27.26 -3.31 10.99
CA ARG A 254 27.66 -2.74 9.69
C ARG A 254 28.93 -3.39 9.17
N ASP A 255 29.97 -3.47 9.99
CA ASP A 255 31.29 -3.95 9.58
C ASP A 255 31.24 -5.44 9.20
N GLU A 256 30.46 -6.25 9.92
CA GLU A 256 30.23 -7.65 9.56
C GLU A 256 29.45 -7.78 8.24
N LEU A 257 28.40 -6.97 8.03
CA LEU A 257 27.65 -6.96 6.77
C LEU A 257 28.53 -6.50 5.59
N TRP A 258 29.43 -5.53 5.79
CA TRP A 258 30.43 -5.16 4.80
C TRP A 258 31.38 -6.31 4.49
N ALA A 259 31.93 -6.96 5.51
CA ALA A 259 32.81 -8.12 5.30
C ALA A 259 32.12 -9.20 4.44
N VAL A 260 30.83 -9.45 4.69
CA VAL A 260 30.00 -10.37 3.91
C VAL A 260 29.79 -9.87 2.48
N ILE A 261 29.37 -8.62 2.27
CA ILE A 261 29.10 -8.06 0.93
C ILE A 261 30.36 -8.07 0.06
N TYR A 262 31.47 -7.55 0.57
CA TYR A 262 32.73 -7.52 -0.18
C TYR A 262 33.27 -8.92 -0.43
N GLY A 263 32.96 -9.88 0.44
CA GLY A 263 33.23 -11.31 0.25
C GLY A 263 32.35 -11.96 -0.83
N ILE A 264 31.05 -11.66 -0.85
CA ILE A 264 30.13 -12.09 -1.92
C ILE A 264 30.60 -11.55 -3.26
N TRP A 265 30.96 -10.27 -3.32
CA TRP A 265 31.47 -9.66 -4.54
C TRP A 265 32.81 -10.25 -4.98
N ASP A 266 33.72 -10.55 -4.05
CA ASP A 266 34.96 -11.28 -4.35
C ASP A 266 34.67 -12.65 -4.97
N HIS A 267 33.76 -13.40 -4.37
CA HIS A 267 33.36 -14.70 -4.90
C HIS A 267 32.77 -14.59 -6.30
N ILE A 268 31.89 -13.61 -6.56
CA ILE A 268 31.34 -13.36 -7.89
C ILE A 268 32.46 -13.04 -8.89
N LYS A 269 33.39 -12.14 -8.53
CA LYS A 269 34.43 -11.66 -9.45
C LYS A 269 35.58 -12.61 -9.70
N ASN A 270 36.01 -13.34 -8.68
CA ASN A 270 37.32 -13.99 -8.67
C ASN A 270 37.24 -15.53 -8.56
N SER A 271 36.07 -16.12 -8.30
CA SER A 271 35.95 -17.60 -8.22
C SER A 271 36.03 -18.31 -9.57
N GLY A 272 35.81 -17.58 -10.68
CA GLY A 272 35.62 -18.17 -12.02
C GLY A 272 34.27 -18.87 -12.23
N GLY A 273 33.37 -18.82 -11.24
CA GLY A 273 32.04 -19.44 -11.30
C GLY A 273 30.94 -18.57 -11.93
N PHE A 274 31.25 -17.33 -12.33
CA PHE A 274 30.28 -16.36 -12.81
C PHE A 274 30.80 -15.60 -14.02
N ASP A 275 29.90 -15.24 -14.93
CA ASP A 275 30.19 -14.29 -16.00
C ASP A 275 30.14 -12.86 -15.45
N ALA A 276 31.25 -12.44 -14.85
CA ALA A 276 31.37 -11.15 -14.17
C ALA A 276 32.63 -10.39 -14.59
N GLU A 277 33.28 -10.74 -15.71
CA GLU A 277 34.56 -10.16 -16.14
C GLU A 277 34.48 -8.63 -16.28
N THR A 278 33.41 -8.13 -16.91
CA THR A 278 33.19 -6.70 -17.16
C THR A 278 32.43 -5.99 -16.04
N MET A 279 31.89 -6.74 -15.09
CA MET A 279 31.11 -6.20 -13.99
C MET A 279 32.01 -5.51 -12.95
N THR A 280 31.51 -4.42 -12.37
CA THR A 280 32.14 -3.66 -11.28
C THR A 280 31.12 -3.35 -10.18
N LEU A 281 31.60 -3.21 -8.95
CA LEU A 281 30.80 -2.68 -7.85
C LEU A 281 30.49 -1.21 -8.12
N GLU A 282 29.22 -0.83 -7.98
CA GLU A 282 28.77 0.55 -8.18
C GLU A 282 28.48 1.25 -6.85
N TRP A 283 27.87 0.54 -5.91
CA TRP A 283 27.47 1.11 -4.63
C TRP A 283 27.37 0.02 -3.56
N VAL A 284 27.73 0.38 -2.33
CA VAL A 284 27.51 -0.43 -1.12
C VAL A 284 26.90 0.48 -0.07
N GLY A 285 25.83 0.02 0.57
CA GLY A 285 25.17 0.76 1.65
C GLY A 285 26.14 1.01 2.81
N SER A 286 26.10 2.21 3.38
CA SER A 286 26.92 2.59 4.55
C SER A 286 26.13 2.69 5.84
N VAL A 287 24.80 2.73 5.74
CA VAL A 287 23.88 2.84 6.87
C VAL A 287 23.06 1.56 6.95
N PRO A 288 23.20 0.75 8.02
CA PRO A 288 22.39 -0.45 8.20
C PRO A 288 20.89 -0.10 8.20
N GLY A 289 20.14 -0.74 7.33
CA GLY A 289 18.69 -0.70 7.32
C GLY A 289 18.15 -1.55 8.46
N LYS A 290 18.12 -1.02 9.68
CA LYS A 290 17.53 -1.70 10.85
C LYS A 290 16.09 -2.06 10.56
N ARG A 291 15.66 -3.26 10.93
CA ARG A 291 14.27 -3.71 10.75
C ARG A 291 13.41 -3.48 11.98
N GLU A 292 13.96 -3.70 13.17
CA GLU A 292 13.24 -3.73 14.44
C GLU A 292 14.07 -3.09 15.55
N TYR A 293 13.37 -2.43 16.47
CA TYR A 293 13.91 -2.11 17.79
C TYR A 293 12.76 -1.92 18.79
N ARG A 294 12.54 -0.71 19.31
CA ARG A 294 11.47 -0.42 20.26
C ARG A 294 10.09 -0.44 19.62
N ARG A 295 9.16 -1.18 20.23
CA ARG A 295 7.71 -1.10 19.97
C ARG A 295 7.03 -0.49 21.18
N PHE A 296 6.28 0.60 20.98
CA PHE A 296 5.60 1.28 22.08
C PHE A 296 4.30 0.60 22.46
N LEU A 297 3.85 0.80 23.70
CA LEU A 297 2.55 0.34 24.15
C LEU A 297 1.50 1.44 23.95
N GLY A 298 0.46 1.10 23.19
CA GLY A 298 -0.82 1.82 23.13
C GLY A 298 -1.92 1.07 23.88
N ASP A 299 -3.16 1.59 23.87
CA ASP A 299 -4.28 0.92 24.56
C ASP A 299 -4.64 -0.44 23.91
N TYR A 300 -4.05 -0.75 22.75
CA TYR A 300 -4.08 -2.07 22.14
C TYR A 300 -2.74 -2.45 21.53
N VAL A 301 -2.36 -3.71 21.72
CA VAL A 301 -1.21 -4.33 21.06
C VAL A 301 -1.76 -5.24 19.97
N LEU A 302 -1.54 -4.89 18.70
CA LEU A 302 -1.93 -5.75 17.57
C LEU A 302 -1.12 -7.04 17.62
N HIS A 303 -1.76 -8.20 17.45
CA HIS A 303 -1.10 -9.51 17.57
C HIS A 303 -1.41 -10.44 16.38
N GLN A 304 -0.70 -11.57 16.28
CA GLN A 304 -0.76 -12.53 15.17
C GLN A 304 -2.19 -12.97 14.82
N GLY A 305 -3.02 -13.16 15.86
CA GLY A 305 -4.42 -13.56 15.70
C GLY A 305 -5.23 -12.54 14.91
N ASP A 306 -4.97 -11.25 15.11
CA ASP A 306 -5.68 -10.18 14.39
C ASP A 306 -5.33 -10.15 12.91
N ILE A 307 -4.06 -10.39 12.57
CA ILE A 307 -3.59 -10.40 11.18
C ILE A 307 -4.15 -11.60 10.43
N LEU A 308 -4.02 -12.80 11.01
CA LEU A 308 -4.47 -14.04 10.37
C LEU A 308 -5.99 -14.18 10.37
N GLY A 309 -6.67 -13.65 11.39
CA GLY A 309 -8.12 -13.62 11.49
C GLY A 309 -8.77 -12.45 10.74
N GLN A 310 -7.97 -11.49 10.24
CA GLN A 310 -8.44 -10.25 9.63
C GLN A 310 -9.46 -9.52 10.54
N SER A 311 -9.11 -9.38 11.84
CA SER A 311 -9.96 -8.78 12.86
C SER A 311 -10.55 -7.45 12.39
N GLU A 312 -11.87 -7.31 12.55
CA GLU A 312 -12.53 -6.03 12.30
C GLU A 312 -12.41 -5.14 13.54
N PHE A 313 -11.92 -3.92 13.33
CA PHE A 313 -11.84 -2.91 14.37
C PHE A 313 -12.79 -1.75 14.07
N ALA A 314 -13.60 -1.35 15.05
CA ALA A 314 -14.43 -0.16 14.96
C ALA A 314 -13.60 1.11 14.81
N ASP A 315 -12.41 1.13 15.43
CA ASP A 315 -11.45 2.22 15.39
C ASP A 315 -10.33 2.01 14.34
N ARG A 316 -10.60 1.26 13.27
CA ARG A 316 -9.63 1.08 12.17
C ARG A 316 -9.29 2.41 11.50
N VAL A 317 -8.00 2.66 11.28
CA VAL A 317 -7.51 3.91 10.64
C VAL A 317 -6.43 3.66 9.58
N ALA A 318 -5.88 2.46 9.54
CA ALA A 318 -4.93 2.02 8.52
C ALA A 318 -5.12 0.52 8.25
N PHE A 319 -4.33 -0.02 7.33
CA PHE A 319 -4.40 -1.43 6.92
C PHE A 319 -3.03 -1.91 6.47
N GLY A 320 -2.83 -3.23 6.51
CA GLY A 320 -1.65 -3.92 5.97
C GLY A 320 -2.06 -5.18 5.21
N GLY A 321 -1.11 -5.79 4.50
CA GLY A 321 -1.36 -7.01 3.72
C GLY A 321 -0.10 -7.84 3.45
N TRP A 322 1.07 -7.40 3.92
CA TRP A 322 2.26 -8.22 3.86
C TRP A 322 2.08 -9.50 4.69
N SER A 323 2.76 -10.57 4.33
CA SER A 323 2.80 -11.76 5.19
C SER A 323 3.42 -11.41 6.54
N ILE A 324 3.12 -12.21 7.57
CA ILE A 324 3.97 -12.20 8.77
C ILE A 324 5.33 -12.75 8.33
N ASP A 325 6.33 -11.88 8.21
CA ASP A 325 7.65 -12.15 7.65
C ASP A 325 8.74 -11.97 8.73
N LEU A 326 9.09 -13.10 9.37
CA LEU A 326 10.07 -13.15 10.45
C LEU A 326 11.38 -13.74 9.93
N HIS A 327 12.46 -12.97 10.05
CA HIS A 327 13.80 -13.35 9.60
C HIS A 327 14.53 -14.06 10.75
N PRO A 328 15.40 -15.03 10.46
CA PRO A 328 16.17 -15.70 11.49
C PRO A 328 17.15 -14.70 12.12
N PRO A 329 17.27 -14.65 13.45
CA PRO A 329 18.08 -13.63 14.13
C PRO A 329 19.59 -13.76 13.83
N GLN A 330 20.05 -14.95 13.42
CA GLN A 330 21.42 -15.20 12.95
C GLN A 330 21.68 -14.68 11.51
N GLY A 331 20.63 -14.28 10.78
CA GLY A 331 20.72 -13.65 9.47
C GLY A 331 21.36 -14.52 8.39
N VAL A 332 22.40 -14.01 7.71
CA VAL A 332 23.13 -14.71 6.64
C VAL A 332 23.74 -16.04 7.08
N TYR A 333 23.94 -16.25 8.39
CA TYR A 333 24.54 -17.46 8.95
C TYR A 333 23.52 -18.50 9.39
N ALA A 334 22.22 -18.18 9.35
CA ALA A 334 21.17 -19.08 9.77
C ALA A 334 21.19 -20.39 8.96
N ALA A 335 20.83 -21.49 9.63
CA ALA A 335 20.71 -22.81 8.99
C ALA A 335 19.39 -23.04 8.27
N GLU A 336 18.37 -22.33 8.69
CA GLU A 336 17.05 -22.30 8.10
C GLU A 336 16.96 -21.32 6.92
N ASP A 337 15.77 -21.31 6.32
CA ASP A 337 15.42 -20.39 5.25
C ASP A 337 15.56 -18.93 5.69
N GLY A 338 15.75 -18.03 4.72
CA GLY A 338 15.99 -16.61 4.99
C GLY A 338 14.83 -15.88 5.67
N ALA A 339 13.62 -16.45 5.67
CA ALA A 339 12.48 -15.95 6.42
C ALA A 339 11.38 -17.00 6.58
N LYS A 340 10.67 -16.95 7.72
CA LYS A 340 9.41 -17.66 7.96
C LYS A 340 8.24 -16.75 7.57
N GLN A 341 7.39 -17.19 6.64
CA GLN A 341 6.29 -16.38 6.11
C GLN A 341 4.91 -17.02 6.28
N ARG A 342 3.94 -16.26 6.80
CA ARG A 342 2.52 -16.65 6.85
C ARG A 342 1.64 -15.59 6.23
N TYR A 343 0.84 -16.00 5.25
CA TYR A 343 -0.11 -15.13 4.57
C TYR A 343 -1.50 -15.30 5.19
N THR A 344 -2.20 -14.17 5.31
CA THR A 344 -3.66 -14.12 5.49
C THR A 344 -4.34 -14.17 4.11
N ASP A 345 -5.66 -14.24 4.03
CA ASP A 345 -6.39 -14.37 2.76
C ASP A 345 -6.53 -13.05 1.97
N GLY A 346 -6.09 -11.95 2.57
CA GLY A 346 -6.27 -10.61 2.04
C GLY A 346 -5.57 -9.61 2.95
N ILE A 347 -6.12 -8.40 3.03
CA ILE A 347 -5.59 -7.37 3.93
C ILE A 347 -6.17 -7.49 5.36
N TYR A 348 -5.52 -6.84 6.33
CA TYR A 348 -5.99 -6.70 7.70
C TYR A 348 -6.00 -5.23 8.12
N HIS A 349 -6.75 -4.91 9.18
CA HIS A 349 -6.90 -3.54 9.69
C HIS A 349 -5.96 -3.24 10.85
N ILE A 350 -5.60 -1.96 11.01
CA ILE A 350 -4.79 -1.45 12.12
C ILE A 350 -5.63 -0.43 12.91
N PRO A 351 -5.88 -0.67 14.21
CA PRO A 351 -6.71 0.20 15.04
C PRO A 351 -5.96 1.45 15.52
N TYR A 352 -6.69 2.56 15.71
CA TYR A 352 -6.14 3.84 16.14
C TYR A 352 -5.44 3.79 17.49
N ARG A 353 -5.99 3.01 18.41
CA ARG A 353 -5.41 2.81 19.75
C ARG A 353 -4.06 2.07 19.77
N SER A 354 -3.60 1.59 18.63
CA SER A 354 -2.23 1.11 18.43
C SER A 354 -1.25 2.19 17.92
N LEU A 355 -1.67 3.46 17.85
CA LEU A 355 -0.88 4.58 17.30
C LEU A 355 -0.53 5.67 18.33
N TYR A 356 -0.93 5.54 19.61
CA TYR A 356 -0.60 6.52 20.65
C TYR A 356 -0.17 5.86 21.96
N SER A 357 0.60 6.59 22.77
CA SER A 357 1.17 6.06 24.01
C SER A 357 0.14 5.90 25.12
N VAL A 358 0.22 4.79 25.86
CA VAL A 358 -0.60 4.56 27.06
C VAL A 358 -0.32 5.53 28.21
N ASN A 359 0.89 6.08 28.29
CA ASN A 359 1.36 6.86 29.45
C ASN A 359 2.01 8.20 29.10
N THR A 360 2.09 8.56 27.81
CA THR A 360 2.53 9.90 27.36
C THR A 360 1.41 10.57 26.58
N SER A 361 0.74 11.52 27.23
CA SER A 361 -0.57 12.06 26.87
C SER A 361 -0.65 12.82 25.53
N ASN A 362 0.46 13.28 24.97
CA ASN A 362 0.50 14.03 23.71
C ASN A 362 1.46 13.42 22.68
N LEU A 363 1.74 12.12 22.81
CA LEU A 363 2.62 11.37 21.93
C LEU A 363 1.82 10.36 21.08
N LEU A 364 1.95 10.51 19.77
CA LEU A 364 1.62 9.46 18.80
C LEU A 364 2.91 8.80 18.30
N PHE A 365 2.80 7.59 17.78
CA PHE A 365 3.86 6.89 17.08
C PHE A 365 3.36 6.45 15.71
N ALA A 366 4.23 6.56 14.71
CA ALA A 366 3.93 6.12 13.37
C ALA A 366 5.14 5.45 12.71
N GLY A 367 4.89 4.28 12.12
CA GLY A 367 5.90 3.47 11.46
C GLY A 367 6.15 2.16 12.20
N ARG A 368 7.42 1.82 12.42
CA ARG A 368 7.82 0.51 12.97
C ARG A 368 7.71 0.43 14.50
N ASN A 369 7.52 1.56 15.15
CA ASN A 369 7.46 1.68 16.59
C ASN A 369 6.02 1.62 17.14
N ILE A 370 5.02 1.31 16.30
CA ILE A 370 3.63 1.19 16.74
C ILE A 370 3.43 0.04 17.73
N SER A 371 2.26 0.04 18.37
CA SER A 371 1.87 -0.97 19.35
C SER A 371 1.42 -2.27 18.69
N ALA A 372 2.38 -3.17 18.52
CA ALA A 372 2.21 -4.52 18.00
C ALA A 372 3.16 -5.51 18.71
N SER A 373 2.77 -6.77 18.80
CA SER A 373 3.68 -7.86 19.20
C SER A 373 4.79 -8.03 18.18
N HIS A 374 5.90 -8.69 18.53
CA HIS A 374 6.98 -9.03 17.60
C HIS A 374 6.47 -9.81 16.38
N VAL A 375 5.54 -10.75 16.59
CA VAL A 375 5.02 -11.57 15.50
C VAL A 375 4.16 -10.72 14.55
N ALA A 376 3.22 -9.92 15.07
CA ALA A 376 2.41 -9.03 14.23
C ALA A 376 3.24 -7.96 13.53
N PHE A 377 4.27 -7.46 14.22
CA PHE A 377 5.25 -6.52 13.69
C PHE A 377 5.94 -7.03 12.40
N GLY A 378 6.13 -8.35 12.28
CA GLY A 378 6.63 -8.99 11.05
C GLY A 378 5.86 -8.61 9.78
N SER A 379 4.61 -8.15 9.89
CA SER A 379 3.80 -7.66 8.77
C SER A 379 3.57 -6.14 8.80
N THR A 380 3.35 -5.51 9.97
CA THR A 380 3.01 -4.07 10.03
C THR A 380 4.18 -3.15 9.70
N ARG A 381 5.42 -3.63 9.83
CA ARG A 381 6.67 -2.86 9.67
C ARG A 381 6.98 -2.41 8.23
N VAL A 382 6.22 -2.87 7.24
CA VAL A 382 6.52 -2.64 5.82
C VAL A 382 6.20 -1.20 5.43
N MET A 383 7.03 -0.60 4.58
CA MET A 383 7.13 0.86 4.49
C MET A 383 5.88 1.57 3.97
N ALA A 384 5.13 0.99 3.02
CA ALA A 384 3.87 1.60 2.57
C ALA A 384 2.76 1.45 3.63
N THR A 385 2.72 0.33 4.36
CA THR A 385 1.87 0.18 5.56
C THR A 385 2.24 1.20 6.65
N CYS A 386 3.53 1.44 6.87
CA CYS A 386 4.00 2.52 7.76
C CYS A 386 3.57 3.91 7.28
N ALA A 387 3.47 4.13 5.96
CA ALA A 387 3.03 5.40 5.38
C ALA A 387 1.53 5.65 5.63
N THR A 388 0.67 4.63 5.51
CA THR A 388 -0.77 4.75 5.83
C THR A 388 -1.00 4.99 7.32
N ILE A 389 -0.24 4.31 8.18
CA ILE A 389 -0.16 4.62 9.62
C ILE A 389 0.26 6.07 9.84
N GLY A 390 1.27 6.54 9.11
CA GLY A 390 1.74 7.93 9.13
C GLY A 390 0.64 8.93 8.84
N GLN A 391 -0.06 8.75 7.72
CA GLN A 391 -1.21 9.62 7.36
C GLN A 391 -2.29 9.61 8.44
N ALA A 392 -2.61 8.45 9.02
CA ALA A 392 -3.55 8.32 10.13
C ALA A 392 -3.11 9.11 11.38
N ALA A 393 -1.87 8.90 11.83
CA ALA A 393 -1.32 9.57 13.01
C ALA A 393 -1.18 11.09 12.80
N GLY A 394 -0.77 11.53 11.61
CA GLY A 394 -0.69 12.96 11.26
C GLY A 394 -2.04 13.65 11.24
N THR A 395 -3.06 13.00 10.65
CA THR A 395 -4.45 13.48 10.67
C THR A 395 -4.97 13.58 12.11
N ALA A 396 -4.73 12.56 12.93
CA ALA A 396 -5.11 12.57 14.33
C ALA A 396 -4.41 13.68 15.12
N ALA A 397 -3.11 13.90 14.89
CA ALA A 397 -2.35 14.97 15.51
C ALA A 397 -2.91 16.36 15.15
N ALA A 398 -3.34 16.55 13.89
CA ALA A 398 -3.96 17.79 13.46
C ALA A 398 -5.26 18.09 14.21
N LEU A 399 -6.15 17.10 14.29
CA LEU A 399 -7.40 17.21 15.03
C LEU A 399 -7.16 17.44 16.53
N CYS A 400 -6.19 16.73 17.12
CA CYS A 400 -5.80 16.93 18.53
C CYS A 400 -5.28 18.36 18.78
N ALA A 401 -4.40 18.87 17.91
CA ALA A 401 -3.82 20.20 18.05
C ALA A 401 -4.83 21.33 17.84
N GLU A 402 -5.84 21.10 16.99
CA GLU A 402 -6.96 22.00 16.75
C GLU A 402 -7.93 22.03 17.93
N GLN A 403 -8.36 20.87 18.41
CA GLN A 403 -9.41 20.74 19.42
C GLN A 403 -8.87 20.82 20.87
N GLY A 404 -7.54 20.81 21.05
CA GLY A 404 -6.91 20.79 22.36
C GLY A 404 -7.08 19.44 23.08
N LEU A 405 -7.22 18.35 22.33
CA LEU A 405 -7.42 17.00 22.85
C LEU A 405 -6.11 16.21 22.90
N THR A 406 -6.08 15.19 23.76
CA THR A 406 -5.04 14.15 23.71
C THR A 406 -5.40 13.12 22.64
N PRO A 407 -4.43 12.37 22.09
CA PRO A 407 -4.72 11.29 21.14
C PRO A 407 -5.76 10.28 21.68
N ARG A 408 -5.63 9.86 22.95
CA ARG A 408 -6.61 8.95 23.58
C ARG A 408 -8.03 9.52 23.63
N ALA A 409 -8.19 10.84 23.74
CA ALA A 409 -9.49 11.50 23.86
C ALA A 409 -10.14 11.86 22.51
N LEU A 410 -9.47 11.57 21.39
CA LEU A 410 -9.95 11.93 20.06
C LEU A 410 -11.17 11.07 19.65
N ASP A 411 -12.18 11.72 19.07
CA ASP A 411 -13.31 11.03 18.45
C ASP A 411 -12.88 10.31 17.16
N VAL A 412 -12.81 8.98 17.21
CA VAL A 412 -12.34 8.16 16.08
C VAL A 412 -13.23 8.26 14.83
N PRO A 413 -14.58 8.29 14.93
CA PRO A 413 -15.43 8.59 13.78
C PRO A 413 -15.08 9.89 13.06
N SER A 414 -14.81 10.98 13.79
CA SER A 414 -14.32 12.24 13.20
C SER A 414 -12.97 12.06 12.49
N LEU A 415 -12.05 11.29 13.07
CA LEU A 415 -10.77 10.95 12.44
C LEU A 415 -10.97 10.15 11.14
N GLN A 416 -11.78 9.10 11.16
CA GLN A 416 -12.09 8.26 9.99
C GLN A 416 -12.74 9.06 8.87
N ARG A 417 -13.71 9.95 9.19
CA ARG A 417 -14.31 10.86 8.22
C ARG A 417 -13.27 11.78 7.59
N THR A 418 -12.38 12.35 8.39
CA THR A 418 -11.30 13.23 7.88
C THR A 418 -10.32 12.45 7.00
N LEU A 419 -9.97 11.23 7.39
CA LEU A 419 -9.11 10.35 6.58
C LEU A 419 -9.73 10.04 5.23
N LEU A 420 -11.00 9.65 5.19
CA LEU A 420 -11.73 9.39 3.94
C LEU A 420 -11.90 10.68 3.12
N ARG A 421 -12.11 11.83 3.75
CA ARG A 421 -12.12 13.14 3.06
C ARG A 421 -10.80 13.36 2.31
N GLU A 422 -9.68 13.02 2.94
CA GLU A 422 -8.33 13.14 2.39
C GLU A 422 -7.86 11.94 1.54
N ASP A 423 -8.79 11.12 1.03
CA ASP A 423 -8.52 9.92 0.20
C ASP A 423 -7.57 8.90 0.85
N ALA A 424 -7.46 8.93 2.18
CA ALA A 424 -6.70 7.94 2.93
C ALA A 424 -7.37 6.56 2.84
N SER A 425 -6.54 5.52 2.89
CA SER A 425 -7.01 4.15 2.75
C SER A 425 -7.52 3.57 4.08
N VAL A 426 -8.80 3.81 4.36
CA VAL A 426 -9.53 3.16 5.46
C VAL A 426 -10.54 2.18 4.88
N ILE A 427 -10.11 0.93 4.70
CA ILE A 427 -10.83 -0.06 3.90
C ILE A 427 -12.15 -0.48 4.57
N GLY A 428 -13.19 -0.63 3.76
CA GLY A 428 -14.52 -1.08 4.19
C GLY A 428 -15.32 -0.05 4.99
N LEU A 429 -14.94 1.25 4.95
CA LEU A 429 -15.74 2.34 5.51
C LEU A 429 -16.26 3.24 4.39
N THR A 430 -17.45 3.78 4.60
CA THR A 430 -18.04 4.83 3.78
C THR A 430 -17.74 6.21 4.36
N CYS A 431 -17.51 7.18 3.48
CA CYS A 431 -17.36 8.58 3.85
C CYS A 431 -18.74 9.21 4.11
N ASP A 432 -19.21 9.15 5.35
CA ASP A 432 -20.40 9.89 5.77
C ASP A 432 -20.01 11.31 6.20
N ASP A 433 -19.91 12.22 5.22
CA ASP A 433 -19.58 13.62 5.43
C ASP A 433 -20.77 14.52 5.15
N SER A 434 -21.35 15.10 6.20
CA SER A 434 -22.53 15.96 6.08
C SER A 434 -22.32 17.22 5.23
N ALA A 435 -21.06 17.64 5.03
CA ALA A 435 -20.70 18.78 4.20
C ALA A 435 -20.69 18.45 2.70
N ASP A 436 -20.58 17.16 2.35
CA ASP A 436 -20.68 16.68 0.98
C ASP A 436 -22.17 16.54 0.59
N LEU A 437 -22.58 17.31 -0.42
CA LEU A 437 -23.93 17.31 -0.95
C LEU A 437 -24.13 16.27 -2.06
N ALA A 438 -23.07 15.66 -2.58
CA ALA A 438 -23.15 14.69 -3.67
C ALA A 438 -24.06 13.48 -3.38
N PRO A 439 -24.04 12.86 -2.17
CA PRO A 439 -24.93 11.75 -1.85
C PRO A 439 -26.43 12.10 -1.85
N ARG A 440 -26.78 13.40 -1.82
CA ARG A 440 -28.17 13.89 -1.86
C ARG A 440 -28.68 14.10 -3.29
N ALA A 441 -27.80 14.01 -4.29
CA ALA A 441 -28.15 14.19 -5.68
C ALA A 441 -28.74 12.90 -6.29
N ARG A 442 -29.65 13.05 -7.25
CA ARG A 442 -29.94 11.99 -8.21
C ARG A 442 -28.76 11.91 -9.19
N VAL A 443 -28.14 10.75 -9.28
CA VAL A 443 -26.97 10.55 -10.16
C VAL A 443 -27.36 9.84 -11.44
N THR A 444 -26.93 10.39 -12.58
CA THR A 444 -27.12 9.81 -13.92
C THR A 444 -25.83 9.92 -14.73
N ALA A 445 -25.72 9.19 -15.82
CA ALA A 445 -24.55 9.25 -16.70
C ALA A 445 -24.95 9.11 -18.17
N SER A 446 -24.03 9.50 -19.05
CA SER A 446 -24.18 9.34 -20.51
C SER A 446 -24.32 7.88 -20.94
N SER A 447 -23.63 6.99 -20.24
CA SER A 447 -23.62 5.54 -20.44
C SER A 447 -23.06 4.86 -19.19
N THR A 448 -23.19 3.55 -19.08
CA THR A 448 -22.68 2.76 -17.96
C THR A 448 -22.35 1.35 -18.43
N LEU A 449 -21.26 0.78 -17.94
CA LEU A 449 -20.93 -0.63 -18.15
C LEU A 449 -21.96 -1.52 -17.44
N ALA A 450 -23.01 -1.92 -18.18
CA ALA A 450 -24.12 -2.69 -17.64
C ALA A 450 -23.93 -4.20 -17.75
N CYS A 451 -22.90 -4.68 -18.44
CA CYS A 451 -22.58 -6.09 -18.60
C CYS A 451 -21.07 -6.30 -18.61
N ILE A 452 -20.60 -7.35 -17.96
CA ILE A 452 -19.21 -7.79 -18.06
C ILE A 452 -19.15 -8.79 -19.22
N ALA A 453 -18.60 -8.32 -20.34
CA ALA A 453 -18.47 -9.11 -21.57
C ALA A 453 -17.09 -8.93 -22.20
N VAL A 454 -16.38 -10.04 -22.37
CA VAL A 454 -15.10 -10.13 -23.08
C VAL A 454 -15.29 -11.15 -24.20
N GLU A 455 -15.64 -10.66 -25.39
CA GLU A 455 -16.14 -11.51 -26.47
C GLU A 455 -15.12 -11.80 -27.58
N THR A 456 -14.06 -11.00 -27.64
CA THR A 456 -13.03 -11.13 -28.66
C THR A 456 -11.79 -11.77 -28.04
N PRO A 457 -11.50 -13.04 -28.37
CA PRO A 457 -10.33 -13.74 -27.86
C PRO A 457 -9.05 -13.27 -28.56
N ASP A 458 -7.95 -13.27 -27.83
CA ASP A 458 -6.59 -13.03 -28.34
C ASP A 458 -5.80 -14.35 -28.42
N GLU A 459 -5.86 -15.19 -27.38
CA GLU A 459 -5.22 -16.52 -27.38
C GLU A 459 -5.98 -17.58 -26.57
N PRO A 460 -5.90 -18.86 -26.98
CA PRO A 460 -6.37 -19.98 -26.17
C PRO A 460 -5.44 -20.22 -24.97
N TRP A 461 -6.03 -20.65 -23.86
CA TRP A 461 -5.37 -20.99 -22.61
C TRP A 461 -5.77 -22.42 -22.22
N GLN A 462 -4.82 -23.35 -22.31
CA GLN A 462 -5.09 -24.77 -22.04
C GLN A 462 -5.45 -24.97 -20.56
N LEU A 463 -6.59 -25.62 -20.28
CA LEU A 463 -7.13 -25.81 -18.94
C LEU A 463 -6.44 -26.97 -18.18
N THR A 464 -5.10 -26.94 -18.11
CA THR A 464 -4.28 -27.94 -17.41
C THR A 464 -4.23 -27.75 -15.88
N ALA A 465 -4.70 -26.61 -15.39
CA ALA A 465 -4.84 -26.29 -13.98
C ALA A 465 -6.19 -25.60 -13.72
N ASP A 466 -6.67 -25.61 -12.47
CA ASP A 466 -7.91 -24.90 -12.12
C ASP A 466 -7.75 -23.40 -12.44
N ALA A 467 -8.74 -22.82 -13.12
CA ALA A 467 -8.79 -21.38 -13.41
C ALA A 467 -9.75 -20.68 -12.44
N GLY A 468 -9.38 -19.50 -11.97
CA GLY A 468 -10.17 -18.67 -11.09
C GLY A 468 -10.57 -17.36 -11.75
N ILE A 469 -11.80 -16.92 -11.57
CA ILE A 469 -12.32 -15.65 -12.07
C ILE A 469 -13.04 -14.95 -10.92
N VAL A 470 -12.55 -13.80 -10.49
CA VAL A 470 -13.33 -12.91 -9.62
C VAL A 470 -14.14 -11.96 -10.47
N LEU A 471 -15.42 -11.75 -10.12
CA LEU A 471 -16.28 -10.75 -10.73
C LEU A 471 -17.28 -10.19 -9.71
N PRO A 472 -17.72 -8.92 -9.86
CA PRO A 472 -18.67 -8.32 -8.94
C PRO A 472 -20.09 -8.81 -9.21
N VAL A 473 -20.85 -9.08 -8.15
CA VAL A 473 -22.25 -9.52 -8.20
C VAL A 473 -23.13 -8.47 -7.55
N ASP A 474 -23.87 -7.74 -8.38
CA ASP A 474 -24.75 -6.66 -7.97
C ASP A 474 -25.90 -6.43 -8.98
N PRO A 475 -27.18 -6.60 -8.58
CA PRO A 475 -27.63 -7.19 -7.33
C PRO A 475 -27.52 -8.72 -7.31
N GLN A 476 -27.42 -9.34 -8.49
CA GLN A 476 -27.41 -10.79 -8.66
C GLN A 476 -26.61 -11.20 -9.90
N LEU A 477 -26.13 -12.45 -9.90
CA LEU A 477 -25.56 -13.13 -11.05
C LEU A 477 -26.66 -14.00 -11.65
N THR A 478 -27.11 -13.66 -12.87
CA THR A 478 -28.17 -14.41 -13.58
C THR A 478 -27.62 -15.46 -14.56
N GLY A 479 -26.30 -15.64 -14.59
CA GLY A 479 -25.63 -16.53 -15.51
C GLY A 479 -24.23 -16.04 -15.87
N ILE A 480 -23.35 -17.00 -16.13
CA ILE A 480 -22.04 -16.77 -16.73
C ILE A 480 -21.85 -17.72 -17.92
N GLU A 481 -21.40 -17.18 -19.03
CA GLU A 481 -20.94 -17.94 -20.20
C GLU A 481 -19.43 -17.84 -20.32
N LEU A 482 -18.78 -18.95 -20.69
CA LEU A 482 -17.34 -19.01 -20.93
C LEU A 482 -17.10 -19.44 -22.38
N LEU A 483 -16.10 -18.86 -23.03
CA LEU A 483 -15.67 -19.26 -24.36
C LEU A 483 -14.67 -20.42 -24.26
N LEU A 484 -15.05 -21.59 -24.78
CA LEU A 484 -14.31 -22.84 -24.66
C LEU A 484 -14.03 -23.49 -26.01
N ASP A 485 -12.86 -24.12 -26.11
CA ASP A 485 -12.56 -25.17 -27.09
C ASP A 485 -12.59 -26.54 -26.38
N ALA A 486 -12.99 -27.58 -27.11
CA ALA A 486 -12.98 -28.97 -26.65
C ALA A 486 -12.43 -29.90 -27.74
N GLU A 487 -11.40 -30.68 -27.40
CA GLU A 487 -10.76 -31.62 -28.33
C GLU A 487 -11.70 -32.78 -28.72
N HIS A 488 -12.47 -33.27 -27.76
CA HIS A 488 -13.52 -34.27 -27.93
C HIS A 488 -14.68 -33.96 -26.98
N ASP A 489 -15.82 -34.64 -27.16
CA ASP A 489 -16.96 -34.52 -26.23
C ASP A 489 -16.48 -34.78 -24.79
N THR A 490 -16.77 -33.84 -23.90
CA THR A 490 -16.34 -33.86 -22.50
C THR A 490 -17.30 -33.04 -21.63
N GLU A 491 -16.94 -32.78 -20.38
CA GLU A 491 -17.66 -31.90 -19.48
C GLU A 491 -16.73 -30.89 -18.80
N VAL A 492 -17.27 -29.72 -18.50
CA VAL A 492 -16.61 -28.71 -17.67
C VAL A 492 -17.30 -28.66 -16.31
N VAL A 493 -16.52 -28.69 -15.22
CA VAL A 493 -17.02 -28.49 -13.86
C VAL A 493 -16.69 -27.06 -13.41
N ILE A 494 -17.71 -26.29 -13.06
CA ILE A 494 -17.59 -24.93 -12.57
C ILE A 494 -18.18 -24.84 -11.16
N GLU A 495 -17.47 -24.16 -10.27
CA GLU A 495 -17.88 -23.90 -8.90
C GLU A 495 -17.94 -22.40 -8.64
N LEU A 496 -18.94 -21.97 -7.89
CA LEU A 496 -19.13 -20.59 -7.48
C LEU A 496 -18.85 -20.46 -5.99
N TYR A 497 -17.97 -19.54 -5.59
CA TYR A 497 -17.60 -19.30 -4.20
C TYR A 497 -17.90 -17.86 -3.78
N ASP A 498 -18.29 -17.71 -2.51
CA ASP A 498 -18.32 -16.46 -1.77
C ASP A 498 -16.97 -16.29 -1.02
N PRO A 499 -16.19 -15.22 -1.28
CA PRO A 499 -14.98 -14.90 -0.53
C PRO A 499 -15.21 -14.57 0.95
N VAL A 500 -16.47 -14.40 1.38
CA VAL A 500 -16.95 -14.11 2.73
C VAL A 500 -16.67 -12.68 3.20
N LEU A 501 -15.41 -12.23 3.11
CA LEU A 501 -15.01 -10.87 3.48
C LEU A 501 -14.88 -9.99 2.25
N GLY A 502 -15.32 -8.73 2.35
CA GLY A 502 -15.32 -7.79 1.23
C GLY A 502 -13.92 -7.47 0.68
N GLN A 503 -12.90 -7.59 1.53
CA GLN A 503 -11.50 -7.38 1.17
C GLN A 503 -10.77 -8.61 0.60
N ASN A 504 -11.46 -9.75 0.46
CA ASN A 504 -10.86 -11.01 0.02
C ASN A 504 -11.19 -11.32 -1.45
N TYR A 505 -10.23 -11.94 -2.13
CA TYR A 505 -10.29 -12.29 -3.56
C TYR A 505 -9.98 -13.76 -3.83
N VAL A 506 -10.11 -14.60 -2.80
CA VAL A 506 -9.81 -16.04 -2.82
C VAL A 506 -11.06 -16.86 -2.48
N PRO A 507 -11.19 -18.10 -2.98
CA PRO A 507 -12.37 -18.91 -2.75
C PRO A 507 -12.43 -19.39 -1.29
N ARG A 508 -13.55 -19.12 -0.60
CA ARG A 508 -13.77 -19.54 0.80
C ARG A 508 -15.00 -20.41 1.01
N ARG A 509 -16.19 -19.92 0.68
CA ARG A 509 -17.44 -20.65 0.90
C ARG A 509 -18.08 -21.03 -0.43
N LEU A 510 -18.18 -22.33 -0.71
CA LEU A 510 -18.87 -22.83 -1.90
C LEU A 510 -20.37 -22.44 -1.84
N VAL A 511 -20.86 -21.88 -2.94
CA VAL A 511 -22.25 -21.44 -3.14
C VAL A 511 -22.99 -22.44 -4.03
N ALA A 512 -22.41 -22.79 -5.18
CA ALA A 512 -23.01 -23.67 -6.17
C ALA A 512 -21.96 -24.39 -7.01
N THR A 513 -22.35 -25.50 -7.63
CA THR A 513 -21.54 -26.27 -8.58
C THR A 513 -22.39 -26.61 -9.79
N ALA A 514 -21.82 -26.53 -10.97
CA ALA A 514 -22.44 -26.94 -12.22
C ALA A 514 -21.47 -27.82 -13.02
N THR A 515 -22.00 -28.88 -13.63
CA THR A 515 -21.29 -29.71 -14.59
C THR A 515 -22.02 -29.60 -15.92
N VAL A 516 -21.32 -29.12 -16.95
CA VAL A 516 -21.93 -28.82 -18.25
C VAL A 516 -21.25 -29.63 -19.35
N PRO A 517 -22.00 -30.37 -20.18
CA PRO A 517 -21.44 -31.08 -21.32
C PRO A 517 -20.94 -30.08 -22.37
N VAL A 518 -19.74 -30.32 -22.90
CA VAL A 518 -19.11 -29.52 -23.96
C VAL A 518 -18.79 -30.46 -25.13
N PRO A 519 -19.51 -30.35 -26.25
CA PRO A 519 -19.22 -31.18 -27.43
C PRO A 519 -17.90 -30.75 -28.07
N ALA A 520 -17.27 -31.64 -28.83
CA ALA A 520 -16.05 -31.33 -29.58
C ALA A 520 -16.25 -30.11 -30.50
N GLY A 521 -15.32 -29.16 -30.47
CA GLY A 521 -15.42 -27.94 -31.27
C GLY A 521 -14.56 -26.80 -30.73
N SER A 522 -14.58 -25.65 -31.41
CA SER A 522 -13.84 -24.45 -31.01
C SER A 522 -14.75 -23.23 -30.92
N HIS A 523 -14.35 -22.25 -30.09
CA HIS A 523 -15.02 -20.98 -29.85
C HIS A 523 -16.50 -21.14 -29.47
N GLN A 524 -16.77 -22.08 -28.57
CA GLN A 524 -18.11 -22.40 -28.12
C GLN A 524 -18.45 -21.62 -26.86
N TRP A 525 -19.55 -20.85 -26.90
CA TRP A 525 -20.08 -20.20 -25.71
C TRP A 525 -20.86 -21.19 -24.87
N VAL A 526 -20.30 -21.58 -23.73
CA VAL A 526 -20.88 -22.55 -22.81
C VAL A 526 -21.55 -21.83 -21.66
N LYS A 527 -22.88 -21.98 -21.56
CA LYS A 527 -23.68 -21.48 -20.45
C LYS A 527 -23.48 -22.37 -19.22
N THR A 528 -22.95 -21.80 -18.15
CA THR A 528 -22.69 -22.57 -16.91
C THR A 528 -23.96 -22.88 -16.12
N GLY A 529 -25.01 -22.07 -16.26
CA GLY A 529 -26.23 -22.16 -15.44
C GLY A 529 -26.05 -21.75 -13.97
N LEU A 530 -24.90 -21.19 -13.60
CA LEU A 530 -24.67 -20.71 -12.25
C LEU A 530 -25.37 -19.36 -12.03
N GLU A 531 -26.22 -19.32 -11.02
CA GLU A 531 -26.92 -18.12 -10.58
C GLU A 531 -26.67 -17.87 -9.09
N TRP A 532 -26.65 -16.61 -8.69
CA TRP A 532 -26.50 -16.25 -7.28
C TRP A 532 -27.07 -14.87 -6.97
N SER A 533 -27.87 -14.79 -5.91
CA SER A 533 -28.43 -13.54 -5.39
C SER A 533 -27.95 -13.34 -3.95
N PRO A 534 -26.76 -12.73 -3.75
CA PRO A 534 -26.28 -12.46 -2.40
C PRO A 534 -27.18 -11.42 -1.71
N ALA A 535 -27.27 -11.50 -0.37
CA ALA A 535 -28.10 -10.56 0.40
C ALA A 535 -27.63 -9.10 0.30
N THR A 536 -26.34 -8.90 0.04
CA THR A 536 -25.71 -7.61 -0.24
C THR A 536 -24.76 -7.79 -1.42
N PRO A 537 -24.54 -6.74 -2.24
CA PRO A 537 -23.52 -6.77 -3.29
C PRO A 537 -22.19 -7.30 -2.75
N ARG A 538 -21.57 -8.20 -3.51
CA ARG A 538 -20.27 -8.81 -3.17
C ARG A 538 -19.56 -9.34 -4.40
N ASN A 539 -18.26 -9.62 -4.28
CA ASN A 539 -17.53 -10.36 -5.31
C ASN A 539 -17.88 -11.85 -5.25
N ALA A 540 -17.93 -12.49 -6.41
CA ALA A 540 -17.92 -13.94 -6.57
C ALA A 540 -16.54 -14.41 -7.01
N PHE A 541 -16.15 -15.62 -6.60
CA PHE A 541 -15.02 -16.35 -7.18
C PHE A 541 -15.56 -17.56 -7.96
N VAL A 542 -15.44 -17.53 -9.29
CA VAL A 542 -15.81 -18.62 -10.19
C VAL A 542 -14.57 -19.48 -10.43
N LEU A 543 -14.63 -20.75 -10.05
CA LEU A 543 -13.59 -21.73 -10.26
C LEU A 543 -13.99 -22.65 -11.42
N VAL A 544 -13.13 -22.75 -12.44
CA VAL A 544 -13.27 -23.71 -13.54
C VAL A 544 -12.24 -24.81 -13.32
N ARG A 545 -12.70 -26.06 -13.15
CA ARG A 545 -11.83 -27.20 -12.85
C ARG A 545 -10.94 -27.56 -14.05
N ALA A 546 -9.71 -27.96 -13.76
CA ALA A 546 -8.77 -28.46 -14.76
C ALA A 546 -9.40 -29.60 -15.60
N ASN A 547 -9.27 -29.52 -16.92
CA ASN A 547 -9.62 -30.57 -17.87
C ASN A 547 -8.73 -30.41 -19.11
N GLU A 548 -7.80 -31.35 -19.31
CA GLU A 548 -6.81 -31.26 -20.39
C GLU A 548 -7.44 -31.27 -21.80
N ALA A 549 -8.68 -31.76 -21.95
CA ALA A 549 -9.41 -31.73 -23.22
C ALA A 549 -10.03 -30.36 -23.54
N LEU A 550 -9.97 -29.39 -22.62
CA LEU A 550 -10.56 -28.06 -22.75
C LEU A 550 -9.50 -26.95 -22.81
N ALA A 551 -9.81 -25.90 -23.55
CA ALA A 551 -9.10 -24.62 -23.46
C ALA A 551 -10.09 -23.48 -23.24
N LEU A 552 -9.78 -22.59 -22.30
CA LEU A 552 -10.42 -21.28 -22.19
C LEU A 552 -9.81 -20.33 -23.24
N HIS A 553 -10.46 -19.21 -23.49
CA HIS A 553 -9.85 -18.13 -24.27
C HIS A 553 -9.56 -16.93 -23.39
N THR A 554 -8.48 -16.23 -23.66
CA THR A 554 -8.07 -15.02 -22.94
C THR A 554 -8.04 -13.82 -23.87
N ALA A 555 -8.19 -12.63 -23.32
CA ALA A 555 -8.02 -11.37 -24.02
C ALA A 555 -7.08 -10.44 -23.24
N ASP A 556 -6.22 -9.73 -23.97
CA ASP A 556 -5.21 -8.79 -23.47
C ASP A 556 -5.84 -7.42 -23.18
N ARG A 557 -6.94 -7.47 -22.44
CA ARG A 557 -7.67 -6.29 -21.98
C ARG A 557 -8.05 -6.48 -20.51
N PRO A 558 -7.64 -5.57 -19.62
CA PRO A 558 -8.14 -5.57 -18.26
C PRO A 558 -9.61 -5.20 -18.27
N THR A 559 -10.42 -5.96 -17.54
CA THR A 559 -11.86 -5.70 -17.41
C THR A 559 -12.14 -5.17 -16.01
N PRO A 560 -12.81 -4.02 -15.85
CA PRO A 560 -13.08 -3.44 -14.53
C PRO A 560 -13.74 -4.45 -13.58
N GLY A 561 -13.22 -4.55 -12.36
CA GLY A 561 -13.74 -5.46 -11.33
C GLY A 561 -13.49 -6.95 -11.56
N VAL A 562 -12.84 -7.35 -12.66
CA VAL A 562 -12.56 -8.76 -12.97
C VAL A 562 -11.08 -9.08 -12.72
N LEU A 563 -10.83 -10.19 -12.03
CA LEU A 563 -9.48 -10.72 -11.82
C LEU A 563 -9.43 -12.18 -12.28
N CYS A 564 -8.31 -12.60 -12.87
CA CYS A 564 -8.13 -13.95 -13.38
C CYS A 564 -6.92 -14.62 -12.72
N PHE A 565 -7.07 -15.90 -12.39
CA PHE A 565 -6.11 -16.67 -11.62
C PHE A 565 -5.87 -18.04 -12.23
N THR A 566 -4.67 -18.56 -12.00
CA THR A 566 -4.33 -19.97 -12.15
C THR A 566 -4.08 -20.55 -10.77
N ARG A 567 -4.58 -21.76 -10.52
CA ARG A 567 -4.25 -22.49 -9.29
C ARG A 567 -2.89 -23.15 -9.40
N ILE A 568 -2.06 -22.96 -8.39
CA ILE A 568 -0.76 -23.62 -8.25
C ILE A 568 -0.76 -24.56 -7.04
N PRO A 569 -0.05 -25.70 -7.12
CA PRO A 569 0.03 -26.64 -6.01
C PRO A 569 0.75 -25.99 -4.81
N LEU A 570 0.27 -26.32 -3.61
CA LEU A 570 0.95 -25.94 -2.37
C LEU A 570 2.38 -26.49 -2.35
N ARG A 571 3.31 -25.71 -1.81
CA ARG A 571 4.67 -26.21 -1.61
C ARG A 571 4.66 -27.17 -0.43
N PRO A 572 5.46 -28.26 -0.45
CA PRO A 572 5.52 -29.23 0.66
C PRO A 572 5.83 -28.62 2.04
N GLN A 573 6.41 -27.42 2.05
CA GLN A 573 6.86 -26.66 3.21
C GLN A 573 5.78 -25.74 3.81
N ASP A 574 4.58 -25.69 3.22
CA ASP A 574 3.46 -24.93 3.78
C ASP A 574 2.75 -25.73 4.87
N GLU A 575 2.84 -25.30 6.13
CA GLU A 575 2.26 -25.97 7.32
C GLU A 575 0.73 -26.14 7.26
N ALA A 576 0.03 -25.35 6.43
CA ALA A 576 -1.42 -25.42 6.21
C ALA A 576 -1.80 -24.72 4.88
N PRO A 577 -2.97 -25.05 4.28
CA PRO A 577 -3.50 -24.37 3.11
C PRO A 577 -3.54 -22.85 3.30
N GLN A 578 -3.10 -22.13 2.29
CA GLN A 578 -3.05 -20.67 2.23
C GLN A 578 -3.64 -20.27 0.88
N PRO A 579 -4.94 -20.01 0.79
CA PRO A 579 -5.60 -19.72 -0.48
C PRO A 579 -4.89 -18.62 -1.29
N LEU A 580 -4.42 -17.55 -0.64
CA LEU A 580 -3.67 -16.47 -1.28
C LEU A 580 -2.37 -16.94 -1.98
N ARG A 581 -1.82 -18.09 -1.59
CA ARG A 581 -0.64 -18.70 -2.21
C ARG A 581 -0.97 -19.80 -3.21
N GLU A 582 -2.20 -20.30 -3.20
CA GLU A 582 -2.68 -21.30 -4.14
C GLU A 582 -3.17 -20.67 -5.45
N TRP A 583 -3.53 -19.39 -5.44
CA TRP A 583 -4.04 -18.67 -6.60
C TRP A 583 -3.06 -17.56 -7.00
N THR A 584 -2.64 -17.58 -8.26
CA THR A 584 -1.69 -16.59 -8.82
C THR A 584 -2.25 -16.00 -10.11
N ASP A 585 -2.02 -14.72 -10.33
CA ASP A 585 -2.33 -14.02 -11.58
C ASP A 585 -1.12 -13.98 -12.53
N ALA A 586 -0.03 -14.68 -12.21
CA ALA A 586 1.16 -14.73 -13.06
C ALA A 586 0.81 -15.21 -14.49
N GLY A 587 1.09 -14.37 -15.49
CA GLY A 587 0.72 -14.62 -16.89
C GLY A 587 -0.72 -14.27 -17.26
N LEU A 588 -1.54 -13.86 -16.29
CA LEU A 588 -2.94 -13.40 -16.44
C LEU A 588 -3.14 -11.96 -15.94
N LEU A 589 -2.14 -11.32 -15.34
CA LEU A 589 -2.18 -9.91 -14.94
C LEU A 589 -2.55 -9.02 -16.14
N ARG A 590 -3.61 -8.22 -15.98
CA ARG A 590 -4.24 -7.36 -17.02
C ARG A 590 -4.86 -8.12 -18.20
N ARG A 591 -5.10 -9.42 -18.05
CA ARG A 591 -5.75 -10.28 -19.04
C ARG A 591 -7.02 -10.83 -18.43
N THR A 592 -8.03 -11.02 -19.27
CA THR A 592 -9.34 -11.53 -18.81
C THR A 592 -9.71 -12.77 -19.62
N PHE A 593 -10.22 -13.81 -18.97
CA PHE A 593 -10.86 -14.91 -19.70
C PHE A 593 -12.08 -14.39 -20.46
N CYS A 594 -12.32 -14.91 -21.65
CA CYS A 594 -13.47 -14.56 -22.47
C CYS A 594 -14.74 -15.09 -21.80
N LEU A 595 -15.55 -14.15 -21.31
CA LEU A 595 -16.73 -14.44 -20.52
C LEU A 595 -17.86 -13.46 -20.84
N ARG A 596 -19.09 -13.88 -20.58
CA ARG A 596 -20.28 -13.02 -20.61
C ARG A 596 -21.08 -13.21 -19.33
N THR A 597 -21.63 -12.13 -18.81
CA THR A 597 -22.52 -12.14 -17.66
C THR A 597 -23.88 -11.53 -18.04
N GLY A 598 -24.86 -11.65 -17.15
CA GLY A 598 -26.09 -10.86 -17.22
C GLY A 598 -25.86 -9.37 -16.93
N GLU A 599 -26.96 -8.62 -16.86
CA GLU A 599 -26.91 -7.21 -16.45
C GLU A 599 -26.37 -7.07 -15.01
N THR A 600 -25.59 -6.02 -14.76
CA THR A 600 -25.00 -5.68 -13.47
C THR A 600 -25.16 -4.20 -13.15
N SER A 601 -25.35 -3.90 -11.87
CA SER A 601 -25.35 -2.55 -11.28
C SER A 601 -24.01 -2.19 -10.62
N ALA A 602 -23.00 -3.07 -10.70
CA ALA A 602 -21.71 -2.90 -10.03
C ALA A 602 -20.95 -1.63 -10.46
N PHE A 603 -21.28 -1.08 -11.63
CA PHE A 603 -20.67 0.13 -12.20
C PHE A 603 -21.65 1.30 -12.36
N ALA A 604 -22.82 1.22 -11.72
CA ALA A 604 -23.87 2.23 -11.80
C ALA A 604 -23.35 3.64 -11.45
N PRO A 605 -23.92 4.72 -12.02
CA PRO A 605 -23.48 6.09 -11.72
C PRO A 605 -23.58 6.43 -10.23
N THR A 606 -24.51 5.83 -9.49
CA THR A 606 -24.65 5.98 -8.03
C THR A 606 -23.43 5.49 -7.24
N ARG A 607 -22.58 4.63 -7.83
CA ARG A 607 -21.35 4.16 -7.20
C ARG A 607 -20.36 5.30 -6.97
N ALA A 608 -20.38 6.34 -7.78
CA ALA A 608 -19.53 7.52 -7.62
C ALA A 608 -19.94 8.43 -6.45
N VAL A 609 -21.01 8.11 -5.71
CA VAL A 609 -21.46 8.87 -4.53
C VAL A 609 -21.85 7.94 -3.36
N ASP A 610 -21.50 6.66 -3.41
CA ASP A 610 -21.88 5.68 -2.37
C ASP A 610 -20.99 5.71 -1.12
N GLY A 611 -19.98 6.59 -1.12
CA GLY A 611 -19.10 6.87 0.01
C GLY A 611 -17.88 5.95 0.11
N TYR A 612 -17.83 4.84 -0.64
CA TYR A 612 -16.62 4.03 -0.72
C TYR A 612 -15.60 4.67 -1.65
N LEU A 613 -14.33 4.62 -1.27
CA LEU A 613 -13.22 5.15 -2.09
C LEU A 613 -12.39 4.05 -2.74
N ARG A 614 -12.69 2.80 -2.42
CA ARG A 614 -11.86 1.67 -2.80
C ARG A 614 -12.72 0.43 -3.00
N PRO A 615 -12.27 -0.51 -3.84
CA PRO A 615 -12.91 -1.81 -3.95
C PRO A 615 -13.03 -2.49 -2.59
N TYR A 616 -14.25 -2.93 -2.27
CA TYR A 616 -14.61 -3.66 -1.06
C TYR A 616 -15.92 -4.38 -1.32
N ALA A 617 -15.92 -5.70 -1.44
CA ALA A 617 -17.09 -6.47 -1.89
C ALA A 617 -17.63 -6.02 -3.27
N GLY A 618 -16.79 -5.40 -4.09
CA GLY A 618 -17.18 -4.85 -5.39
C GLY A 618 -16.30 -3.67 -5.78
N PRO A 619 -16.53 -3.07 -6.97
CA PRO A 619 -15.62 -2.09 -7.53
C PRO A 619 -15.77 -0.68 -6.93
N HIS A 620 -16.98 -0.31 -6.50
CA HIS A 620 -17.31 1.03 -5.97
C HIS A 620 -16.82 2.19 -6.85
N GLN A 621 -17.16 2.13 -8.13
CA GLN A 621 -16.86 3.17 -9.10
C GLN A 621 -17.89 3.16 -10.22
N TRP A 622 -18.15 4.34 -10.81
CA TRP A 622 -18.84 4.42 -12.09
C TRP A 622 -17.85 4.12 -13.23
N VAL A 623 -18.30 3.30 -14.18
CA VAL A 623 -17.55 3.01 -15.41
C VAL A 623 -18.49 3.22 -16.60
N SER A 624 -18.07 4.04 -17.57
CA SER A 624 -18.82 4.25 -18.82
C SER A 624 -18.73 3.01 -19.74
N GLU A 625 -19.62 2.94 -20.73
CA GLU A 625 -19.34 2.06 -21.89
C GLU A 625 -18.04 2.48 -22.59
N PRO A 626 -17.42 1.63 -23.43
CA PRO A 626 -16.20 1.95 -24.20
C PRO A 626 -16.39 3.12 -25.19
N SER A 627 -16.36 4.34 -24.68
CA SER A 627 -16.37 5.60 -25.42
C SER A 627 -16.07 6.75 -24.47
N VAL A 628 -14.80 7.17 -24.39
CA VAL A 628 -14.38 8.25 -23.47
C VAL A 628 -14.89 9.62 -23.92
N SER A 629 -14.88 9.90 -25.22
CA SER A 629 -15.17 11.23 -25.75
C SER A 629 -16.64 11.61 -25.50
N GLY A 630 -16.87 12.50 -24.55
CA GLY A 630 -18.20 12.99 -24.22
C GLY A 630 -18.93 12.17 -23.16
N ALA A 631 -18.25 11.21 -22.53
CA ALA A 631 -18.78 10.53 -21.36
C ALA A 631 -18.98 11.55 -20.22
N TRP A 632 -20.13 11.50 -19.54
CA TRP A 632 -20.40 12.39 -18.42
C TRP A 632 -21.11 11.68 -17.28
N LEU A 633 -20.88 12.17 -16.07
CA LEU A 633 -21.55 11.79 -14.83
C LEU A 633 -22.20 13.05 -14.23
N GLU A 634 -23.51 13.04 -14.08
CA GLU A 634 -24.33 14.17 -13.61
C GLU A 634 -24.92 13.91 -12.23
N LEU A 635 -24.81 14.91 -11.35
CA LEU A 635 -25.43 15.00 -10.05
C LEU A 635 -26.52 16.08 -10.16
N ALA A 636 -27.79 15.70 -10.01
CA ALA A 636 -28.92 16.61 -10.05
C ALA A 636 -29.63 16.67 -8.69
N TRP A 637 -29.74 17.85 -8.09
CA TRP A 637 -30.43 18.06 -6.82
C TRP A 637 -31.89 18.46 -7.05
N PRO A 638 -32.82 18.06 -6.16
CA PRO A 638 -34.22 18.48 -6.25
C PRO A 638 -34.41 20.01 -6.13
N GLU A 639 -33.53 20.66 -5.37
CA GLU A 639 -33.50 22.11 -5.17
C GLU A 639 -32.07 22.61 -5.41
N PRO A 640 -31.87 23.86 -5.88
CA PRO A 640 -30.54 24.42 -6.07
C PRO A 640 -29.71 24.41 -4.79
N VAL A 641 -28.44 24.02 -4.91
CA VAL A 641 -27.46 24.00 -3.83
C VAL A 641 -26.34 25.00 -4.10
N THR A 642 -25.72 25.50 -3.04
CA THR A 642 -24.55 26.38 -3.11
C THR A 642 -23.28 25.58 -2.86
N LEU A 643 -22.34 25.65 -3.82
CA LEU A 643 -21.10 24.89 -3.82
C LEU A 643 -19.89 25.83 -3.69
N HIS A 644 -18.87 25.37 -2.93
CA HIS A 644 -17.59 26.06 -2.75
C HIS A 644 -16.41 25.26 -3.31
N ARG A 645 -16.48 23.93 -3.24
CA ARG A 645 -15.40 23.05 -3.69
C ARG A 645 -15.98 21.78 -4.29
N ILE A 646 -15.36 21.33 -5.36
CA ILE A 646 -15.68 20.04 -5.99
C ILE A 646 -14.44 19.17 -5.97
N GLU A 647 -14.59 17.90 -5.64
CA GLU A 647 -13.49 16.93 -5.74
C GLU A 647 -13.86 15.82 -6.71
N VAL A 648 -12.89 15.43 -7.53
CA VAL A 648 -12.98 14.26 -8.42
C VAL A 648 -11.90 13.28 -8.00
N ILE A 649 -12.33 12.05 -7.69
CA ILE A 649 -11.47 10.91 -7.39
C ILE A 649 -11.58 9.94 -8.56
N ALA A 650 -10.54 9.93 -9.40
CA ALA A 650 -10.41 9.03 -10.54
C ALA A 650 -9.90 7.65 -10.10
N ASP A 651 -10.07 6.66 -10.96
CA ASP A 651 -9.46 5.34 -10.77
C ASP A 651 -7.98 5.36 -11.16
N ASP A 652 -7.09 5.10 -10.19
CA ASP A 652 -5.66 4.93 -10.42
C ASP A 652 -5.23 3.46 -10.43
N ASP A 653 -6.18 2.52 -10.56
CA ASP A 653 -5.96 1.08 -10.60
C ASP A 653 -5.15 0.60 -9.38
N VAL A 654 -5.78 0.61 -8.20
CA VAL A 654 -5.17 0.17 -6.94
C VAL A 654 -4.85 -1.33 -6.88
N ASN A 655 -5.13 -2.08 -7.95
CA ASN A 655 -4.66 -3.45 -8.14
C ASN A 655 -3.22 -3.50 -8.66
N GLU A 656 -2.77 -2.49 -9.42
CA GLU A 656 -1.43 -2.45 -9.99
C GLU A 656 -0.37 -2.29 -8.88
N ASP A 657 0.59 -3.21 -8.81
CA ASP A 657 1.66 -3.22 -7.82
C ASP A 657 2.75 -2.20 -8.18
N LEU A 658 2.76 -1.04 -7.54
CA LEU A 658 3.79 -0.02 -7.79
C LEU A 658 4.88 -0.07 -6.71
N ILE A 659 6.13 -0.14 -7.15
CA ILE A 659 7.31 -0.18 -6.27
C ILE A 659 8.28 0.93 -6.70
N ASN A 660 8.78 1.71 -5.74
CA ASN A 660 9.55 2.93 -6.02
C ASN A 660 10.82 2.73 -6.88
N LEU A 661 11.51 1.58 -6.75
CA LEU A 661 12.71 1.25 -7.52
C LEU A 661 12.48 0.12 -8.55
N HIS A 662 11.22 -0.10 -8.95
CA HIS A 662 10.81 -1.07 -9.99
C HIS A 662 11.41 -2.46 -9.86
N HIS A 663 10.92 -3.24 -8.90
CA HIS A 663 11.17 -4.70 -8.85
C HIS A 663 10.74 -5.40 -10.16
N HIS A 664 9.73 -4.85 -10.83
CA HIS A 664 9.25 -5.27 -12.13
C HIS A 664 8.91 -4.02 -12.95
N ARG A 665 8.83 -4.15 -14.28
CA ARG A 665 8.50 -3.05 -15.17
C ARG A 665 6.98 -2.96 -15.37
N THR A 666 6.38 -1.90 -14.88
CA THR A 666 5.02 -1.51 -15.26
C THR A 666 5.04 -1.00 -16.72
N PRO A 667 4.08 -1.40 -17.58
CA PRO A 667 4.15 -1.12 -19.03
C PRO A 667 3.80 0.33 -19.42
N PHE A 668 3.47 1.18 -18.45
CA PHE A 668 3.07 2.56 -18.67
C PHE A 668 3.67 3.49 -17.61
N ASP A 669 3.99 4.71 -18.00
CA ASP A 669 4.52 5.75 -17.09
C ASP A 669 3.39 6.50 -16.36
N THR A 670 2.14 6.31 -16.80
CA THR A 670 0.94 6.90 -16.18
C THR A 670 -0.19 5.88 -16.21
N LEU A 671 -0.94 5.80 -15.11
CA LEU A 671 -2.01 4.81 -14.93
C LEU A 671 -3.10 5.03 -15.99
N PRO A 672 -3.41 4.03 -16.84
CA PRO A 672 -4.29 4.23 -18.00
C PRO A 672 -5.71 4.68 -17.67
N THR A 673 -6.23 4.29 -16.50
CA THR A 673 -7.59 4.57 -16.02
C THR A 673 -7.78 5.98 -15.47
N LEU A 674 -6.69 6.70 -15.18
CA LEU A 674 -6.77 8.08 -14.73
C LEU A 674 -7.37 8.97 -15.82
N LEU A 675 -8.28 9.86 -15.40
CA LEU A 675 -8.82 10.90 -16.26
C LEU A 675 -7.70 11.88 -16.61
N ARG A 676 -7.33 11.98 -17.89
CA ARG A 676 -6.29 12.90 -18.37
C ARG A 676 -6.87 14.30 -18.56
N ASP A 677 -7.96 14.37 -19.31
CA ASP A 677 -8.63 15.61 -19.67
C ASP A 677 -10.11 15.51 -19.30
N TYR A 678 -10.61 16.48 -18.53
CA TYR A 678 -12.03 16.57 -18.19
C TYR A 678 -12.39 18.01 -17.82
N ARG A 679 -13.70 18.27 -17.78
CA ARG A 679 -14.23 19.55 -17.29
C ARG A 679 -15.40 19.32 -16.36
N ILE A 680 -15.57 20.25 -15.45
CA ILE A 680 -16.67 20.30 -14.51
C ILE A 680 -17.61 21.40 -14.98
N GLU A 681 -18.88 21.05 -15.19
CA GLU A 681 -19.91 21.98 -15.63
C GLU A 681 -21.04 22.05 -14.62
N ALA A 682 -21.62 23.22 -14.44
CA ALA A 682 -22.85 23.43 -13.66
C ALA A 682 -23.96 23.96 -14.57
N ARG A 683 -25.20 23.62 -14.22
CA ARG A 683 -26.38 24.11 -14.93
C ARG A 683 -26.77 25.49 -14.41
N GLY A 684 -26.87 26.46 -15.31
CA GLY A 684 -27.31 27.82 -15.02
C GLY A 684 -28.83 27.92 -14.90
N PRO A 685 -29.36 29.06 -14.42
CA PRO A 685 -30.80 29.29 -14.28
C PRO A 685 -31.60 29.22 -15.59
N ASP A 686 -30.94 29.42 -16.73
CA ASP A 686 -31.52 29.30 -18.08
C ASP A 686 -31.50 27.86 -18.63
N GLY A 687 -30.99 26.90 -17.84
CA GLY A 687 -30.84 25.50 -18.21
C GLY A 687 -29.58 25.20 -19.04
N SER A 688 -28.76 26.20 -19.35
CA SER A 688 -27.52 26.00 -20.09
C SER A 688 -26.39 25.50 -19.19
N TRP A 689 -25.41 24.79 -19.77
CA TRP A 689 -24.26 24.27 -19.03
C TRP A 689 -23.06 25.23 -19.14
N HIS A 690 -22.48 25.58 -18.00
CA HIS A 690 -21.31 26.45 -17.91
C HIS A 690 -20.13 25.71 -17.29
N THR A 691 -18.96 25.77 -17.92
CA THR A 691 -17.73 25.19 -17.38
C THR A 691 -17.24 25.98 -16.16
N LEU A 692 -17.17 25.30 -15.02
CA LEU A 692 -16.58 25.83 -13.78
C LEU A 692 -15.07 25.66 -13.75
N SER A 693 -14.59 24.49 -14.18
CA SER A 693 -13.16 24.15 -14.17
C SER A 693 -12.83 23.20 -15.31
N ARG A 694 -11.59 23.25 -15.79
CA ARG A 694 -11.07 22.34 -16.81
C ARG A 694 -9.70 21.85 -16.40
N THR A 695 -9.53 20.53 -16.45
CA THR A 695 -8.28 19.85 -16.17
C THR A 695 -7.70 19.30 -17.46
N LYS A 696 -6.38 19.42 -17.63
CA LYS A 696 -5.61 18.87 -18.74
C LYS A 696 -4.38 18.13 -18.20
N ASP A 697 -3.98 17.08 -18.90
CA ASP A 697 -2.77 16.31 -18.61
C ASP A 697 -2.71 15.81 -17.15
N ASN A 698 -3.87 15.46 -16.58
CA ASN A 698 -3.94 14.97 -15.23
C ASN A 698 -3.38 13.56 -15.10
N ARG A 699 -2.65 13.38 -14.01
CA ARG A 699 -1.98 12.13 -13.60
C ARG A 699 -2.18 11.85 -12.11
N ARG A 700 -3.13 12.55 -11.47
CA ARG A 700 -3.45 12.38 -10.05
C ARG A 700 -4.81 11.71 -9.91
N ARG A 701 -4.91 10.85 -8.90
CA ARG A 701 -6.14 10.18 -8.48
C ARG A 701 -7.17 11.20 -7.97
N ARG A 702 -6.80 11.96 -6.93
CA ARG A 702 -7.62 13.02 -6.34
C ARG A 702 -7.27 14.37 -6.96
N THR A 703 -8.27 15.09 -7.44
CA THR A 703 -8.15 16.49 -7.87
C THR A 703 -9.19 17.34 -7.13
N SER A 704 -8.76 18.50 -6.62
CA SER A 704 -9.62 19.45 -5.93
C SER A 704 -9.83 20.70 -6.79
N HIS A 705 -11.08 21.15 -6.87
CA HIS A 705 -11.53 22.29 -7.66
C HIS A 705 -12.19 23.31 -6.73
N PRO A 706 -11.41 24.20 -6.09
CA PRO A 706 -11.98 25.33 -5.37
C PRO A 706 -12.68 26.27 -6.37
N LEU A 707 -13.86 26.75 -6.01
CA LEU A 707 -14.64 27.68 -6.83
C LEU A 707 -14.32 29.11 -6.38
N ALA A 708 -13.93 29.97 -7.32
CA ALA A 708 -13.54 31.35 -7.02
C ALA A 708 -14.69 32.19 -6.45
N GLU A 709 -15.92 31.86 -6.85
CA GLU A 709 -17.17 32.40 -6.31
C GLU A 709 -18.11 31.23 -6.03
N GLU A 710 -19.01 31.41 -5.06
CA GLU A 710 -20.06 30.45 -4.75
C GLU A 710 -20.91 30.15 -5.99
N VAL A 711 -21.03 28.88 -6.34
CA VAL A 711 -21.86 28.45 -7.47
C VAL A 711 -23.17 27.90 -6.93
N THR A 712 -24.28 28.57 -7.25
CA THR A 712 -25.62 28.05 -6.99
C THR A 712 -26.15 27.33 -8.23
N THR A 713 -26.43 26.04 -8.11
CA THR A 713 -26.90 25.21 -9.21
C THR A 713 -27.79 24.06 -8.74
N ASP A 714 -28.69 23.60 -9.60
CA ASP A 714 -29.48 22.39 -9.38
C ASP A 714 -28.87 21.15 -10.05
N ALA A 715 -27.80 21.30 -10.84
CA ALA A 715 -27.08 20.18 -11.41
C ALA A 715 -25.60 20.46 -11.72
N LEU A 716 -24.77 19.47 -11.47
CA LEU A 716 -23.34 19.45 -11.76
C LEU A 716 -23.02 18.23 -12.61
N ARG A 717 -22.09 18.33 -13.57
CA ARG A 717 -21.55 17.14 -14.23
C ARG A 717 -20.05 17.20 -14.45
N VAL A 718 -19.42 16.04 -14.38
CA VAL A 718 -18.04 15.82 -14.84
C VAL A 718 -18.11 15.28 -16.26
N VAL A 719 -17.58 16.04 -17.23
CA VAL A 719 -17.49 15.63 -18.63
C VAL A 719 -16.07 15.18 -18.93
N VAL A 720 -15.90 13.91 -19.22
CA VAL A 720 -14.61 13.30 -19.54
C VAL A 720 -14.29 13.53 -21.03
N GLU A 721 -13.10 14.04 -21.29
CA GLU A 721 -12.61 14.32 -22.64
C GLU A 721 -11.55 13.31 -23.08
N ALA A 722 -10.72 12.84 -22.14
CA ALA A 722 -9.71 11.81 -22.38
C ALA A 722 -9.26 11.10 -21.09
N THR A 723 -8.83 9.85 -21.22
CA THR A 723 -8.09 9.08 -20.22
C THR A 723 -6.60 9.00 -20.61
N ASN A 724 -5.78 8.42 -19.73
CA ASN A 724 -4.38 8.13 -20.03
C ASN A 724 -4.15 6.82 -20.81
N GLY A 725 -5.22 6.13 -21.23
CA GLY A 725 -5.13 4.93 -22.07
C GLY A 725 -6.32 3.97 -21.96
N ALA A 726 -7.19 4.12 -20.96
CA ALA A 726 -8.39 3.30 -20.82
C ALA A 726 -9.47 3.67 -21.86
N ALA A 727 -10.21 2.66 -22.36
CA ALA A 727 -11.27 2.86 -23.35
C ALA A 727 -12.59 3.42 -22.74
N SER A 728 -12.71 3.39 -21.42
CA SER A 728 -13.87 3.84 -20.64
C SER A 728 -13.46 4.89 -19.61
N ALA A 729 -14.40 5.78 -19.26
CA ALA A 729 -14.23 6.73 -18.17
C ALA A 729 -14.52 6.03 -16.83
N HIS A 730 -13.59 6.16 -15.87
CA HIS A 730 -13.69 5.55 -14.54
C HIS A 730 -13.68 6.65 -13.48
N ILE A 731 -14.74 6.75 -12.68
CA ILE A 731 -14.84 7.71 -11.57
C ILE A 731 -15.19 6.96 -10.30
N VAL A 732 -14.30 7.03 -9.32
CA VAL A 732 -14.50 6.43 -7.99
C VAL A 732 -15.43 7.31 -7.16
N ALA A 733 -15.19 8.62 -7.14
CA ALA A 733 -16.07 9.54 -6.44
C ALA A 733 -16.13 10.93 -7.06
N VAL A 734 -17.30 11.56 -6.96
CA VAL A 734 -17.47 13.01 -7.12
C VAL A 734 -18.05 13.57 -5.83
N ARG A 735 -17.40 14.56 -5.25
CA ARG A 735 -17.86 15.24 -4.03
C ARG A 735 -18.13 16.70 -4.31
N ALA A 736 -19.17 17.24 -3.68
CA ALA A 736 -19.61 18.61 -3.88
C ALA A 736 -19.87 19.27 -2.52
N TYR A 737 -18.95 20.11 -2.06
CA TYR A 737 -18.97 20.67 -0.71
C TYR A 737 -19.65 22.03 -0.66
N ALA A 738 -20.49 22.20 0.36
CA ALA A 738 -21.15 23.47 0.70
C ALA A 738 -20.28 24.44 1.51
N GLN A 739 -19.11 24.00 1.99
CA GLN A 739 -18.18 24.77 2.82
C GLN A 739 -16.74 24.36 2.46
N GLU A 740 -15.76 25.21 2.83
CA GLU A 740 -14.33 24.93 2.62
C GLU A 740 -13.82 23.69 3.34
#